data_AF-A0A2Z5IPW8-F1
#
_entry.id   AF-A0A2Z5IPW8-F1
#
_cell.length_a   1.000
_cell.length_b   1.000
_cell.length_c   1.000
_cell.angle_alpha   90.00
_cell.angle_beta   90.00
_cell.angle_gamma   90.00
#
_symmetry.space_group_name_H-M   'P 1'
#
loop_
_entity.id
_entity.type
_entity.pdbx_description
1 polymer ?
#
loop_
_entity_poly.entity_id
_entity_poly.type
_entity_poly.pdbx_seq_one_letter_code
_entity_poly.pdbx_strand_id
1 'polypeptide(L)'
;MKKNTKILLAFASVSILPILPLVAASCSNDRKQDDKKSEDKTGGNEKSKGKNQVPIDNKFSKEEELSAEFKEIINNSKLGETFELKFKDSLLSKRNISDIFPTEVANNSQIAYIEVGDKYKDKIRIQLYSAEFPNGKRDANVTGKFSLSLAFSDKKTGKLFQKTIAVEGFKKNPLGIDENGVFLDGPTNSFKPAASELEKYYKEYNQNTRFEKDNEKYVGRLNIENKKWNEVRSEVKADESKINEYNEKAKELNLDTFENSAHKGFTLPSYKEDGTLDGLSLFEGQERRGPSWVDALGRDEYKTDGLARLLPNENYRRSARQSFSVSFSNKGDEPNTYSTTSGTMWIMDYQLNQGIDKKYPTKWYFGTNAHVADALTNKTHRFGIIKLLDSAKILTKFRLAGLDDNFVNLTFKSKKNNDNVKDNGIKTVFSGKEFLSKNPVEYLTPTQKEKYKNAKDFIDFAVLEIDFENIELVSALTSDTSVTSKYPLTGEKLAKFITNDYADDVKQQIKFKANSYLSDENYKKIDFPLSIDAKNANDWWNGYDELFITGYPSARNDYFLKPYVDDDQRKRAKFDFSLWTNSDYRFYDGLVPNDSGVPSIPTSRTDRGNFLSYNIGYRTFNNKPGLTDSFISANRFGSKLYADNEGKEYIAMGLEYSMRHYAPIGGASGSSVRTQNNELVAVYHVSNTFAHTGLAAAFRSEGFDYKGLFGQYNLPQYDLIYGGGKDQKNSYRKSLKKLYKDQGIKTNLFKDGLDDDKIPPQFKFTQTPTNTNK
;
A
#
# COMPACT_ATOMS: atom_id res chain seq x y z
N MET A 1 -28.94 -27.46 36.40
CA MET A 1 -28.59 -26.10 36.91
C MET A 1 -27.21 -25.71 36.41
N LYS A 2 -27.08 -24.43 36.07
CA LYS A 2 -26.12 -23.77 35.16
C LYS A 2 -24.66 -24.25 35.25
N LYS A 3 -24.12 -24.73 34.11
CA LYS A 3 -22.68 -24.91 33.88
C LYS A 3 -22.09 -23.60 33.35
N ASN A 4 -21.03 -23.14 34.02
CA ASN A 4 -20.24 -21.97 33.65
C ASN A 4 -19.43 -22.22 32.38
N THR A 5 -19.63 -21.39 31.36
CA THR A 5 -18.77 -21.34 30.18
C THR A 5 -17.90 -20.09 30.28
N LYS A 6 -16.62 -20.27 30.63
CA LYS A 6 -15.60 -19.22 30.52
C LYS A 6 -15.25 -19.05 29.04
N ILE A 7 -15.50 -17.86 28.51
CA ILE A 7 -15.09 -17.45 27.16
C ILE A 7 -13.61 -17.08 27.22
N LEU A 8 -12.77 -17.88 26.56
CA LEU A 8 -11.34 -17.62 26.38
C LEU A 8 -11.18 -16.69 25.16
N LEU A 9 -10.78 -15.44 25.38
CA LEU A 9 -10.29 -14.55 24.31
C LEU A 9 -8.88 -15.02 23.91
N ALA A 10 -8.76 -15.63 22.74
CA ALA A 10 -7.47 -15.99 22.15
C ALA A 10 -6.79 -14.75 21.55
N PHE A 11 -5.86 -14.16 22.32
CA PHE A 11 -4.80 -13.32 21.78
C PHE A 11 -3.72 -14.23 21.19
N ALA A 12 -3.52 -14.20 19.88
CA ALA A 12 -2.36 -14.81 19.25
C ALA A 12 -1.14 -13.90 19.41
N SER A 13 -0.43 -14.05 20.53
CA SER A 13 0.92 -13.51 20.73
C SER A 13 1.93 -14.55 20.25
N VAL A 14 2.58 -14.31 19.11
CA VAL A 14 3.81 -15.03 18.75
C VAL A 14 4.95 -14.37 19.50
N SER A 15 5.27 -14.89 20.69
CA SER A 15 6.44 -14.52 21.47
C SER A 15 7.66 -15.27 20.94
N ILE A 16 8.49 -14.60 20.15
CA ILE A 16 9.86 -15.03 19.89
C ILE A 16 10.73 -14.45 21.01
N LEU A 17 11.20 -15.33 21.90
CA LEU A 17 12.20 -15.02 22.92
C LEU A 17 13.53 -14.67 22.23
N PRO A 18 14.14 -13.50 22.47
CA PRO A 18 15.53 -13.27 22.11
C PRO A 18 16.43 -13.91 23.18
N ILE A 19 17.20 -14.92 22.77
CA ILE A 19 18.34 -15.41 23.55
C ILE A 19 19.41 -14.32 23.51
N LEU A 20 19.59 -13.63 24.63
CA LEU A 20 20.68 -12.68 24.88
C LEU A 20 22.00 -13.46 25.09
N PRO A 21 23.05 -13.25 24.27
CA PRO A 21 24.40 -13.55 24.72
C PRO A 21 24.89 -12.40 25.61
N LEU A 22 25.03 -12.71 26.91
CA LEU A 22 25.80 -11.93 27.87
C LEU A 22 27.25 -11.81 27.37
N VAL A 23 27.69 -10.58 27.10
CA VAL A 23 29.12 -10.23 27.07
C VAL A 23 29.32 -9.09 28.06
N ALA A 24 30.07 -9.39 29.11
CA ALA A 24 30.45 -8.47 30.15
C ALA A 24 31.39 -7.39 29.60
N ALA A 25 31.10 -6.13 29.92
CA ALA A 25 32.02 -5.01 29.76
C ALA A 25 32.81 -4.83 31.06
N SER A 26 34.14 -4.73 30.98
CA SER A 26 34.95 -4.12 32.02
C SER A 26 35.47 -2.77 31.56
N CYS A 27 35.39 -1.79 32.47
CA CYS A 27 35.97 -0.45 32.41
C CYS A 27 37.48 -0.49 32.05
N SER A 28 38.11 0.55 31.50
CA SER A 28 38.24 1.89 32.12
C SER A 28 38.92 2.92 31.19
N ASN A 29 38.55 4.20 31.35
CA ASN A 29 39.34 5.46 31.36
C ASN A 29 40.41 5.71 30.24
N ASP A 30 40.66 6.91 29.73
CA ASP A 30 40.39 8.28 30.14
C ASP A 30 40.86 9.26 29.03
N ARG A 31 40.43 10.52 29.14
CA ARG A 31 41.02 11.79 28.62
C ARG A 31 40.65 12.35 27.24
N LYS A 32 39.95 13.48 27.36
CA LYS A 32 39.85 14.66 26.49
C LYS A 32 41.24 15.22 26.10
N GLN A 33 41.33 15.99 25.00
CA GLN A 33 41.39 17.47 25.03
C GLN A 33 41.82 18.08 23.66
N ASP A 34 41.03 19.06 23.18
CA ASP A 34 41.29 20.32 22.41
C ASP A 34 42.27 20.33 21.20
N ASP A 35 42.28 21.25 20.24
CA ASP A 35 41.50 22.44 19.84
C ASP A 35 41.93 22.81 18.39
N LYS A 36 41.00 23.41 17.65
CA LYS A 36 41.11 24.55 16.68
C LYS A 36 42.14 24.63 15.51
N LYS A 37 41.52 24.92 14.35
CA LYS A 37 41.76 26.01 13.36
C LYS A 37 42.97 25.97 12.40
N SER A 38 42.67 25.98 11.09
CA SER A 38 43.00 27.06 10.12
C SER A 38 42.21 26.80 8.81
N GLU A 39 41.22 27.61 8.44
CA GLU A 39 41.31 28.79 7.54
C GLU A 39 41.83 28.49 6.11
N ASP A 40 40.86 28.31 5.22
CA ASP A 40 40.64 28.97 3.93
C ASP A 40 41.82 29.75 3.28
N LYS A 41 42.20 29.35 2.06
CA LYS A 41 42.40 30.28 0.92
C LYS A 41 42.11 29.60 -0.42
N THR A 42 41.17 30.22 -1.11
CA THR A 42 40.77 30.13 -2.51
C THR A 42 41.90 30.37 -3.52
N GLY A 43 41.83 29.69 -4.67
CA GLY A 43 42.24 30.27 -5.96
C GLY A 43 42.83 29.29 -6.98
N GLY A 44 42.15 29.16 -8.14
CA GLY A 44 42.84 28.93 -9.41
C GLY A 44 42.53 27.62 -10.15
N ASN A 45 41.60 27.71 -11.11
CA ASN A 45 41.46 26.75 -12.21
C ASN A 45 42.76 26.69 -13.04
N GLU A 46 43.38 25.51 -13.15
CA GLU A 46 44.19 25.15 -14.31
C GLU A 46 43.86 23.73 -14.79
N LYS A 47 43.44 23.67 -16.05
CA LYS A 47 43.25 22.44 -16.82
C LYS A 47 44.61 21.73 -16.96
N SER A 48 44.77 20.56 -16.37
CA SER A 48 45.80 19.61 -16.79
C SER A 48 45.16 18.38 -17.44
N LYS A 49 45.44 18.22 -18.74
CA LYS A 49 45.12 17.03 -19.53
C LYS A 49 46.04 15.89 -19.06
N GLY A 50 45.52 14.99 -18.23
CA GLY A 50 46.19 13.73 -17.88
C GLY A 50 45.70 12.58 -18.76
N LYS A 51 46.51 12.23 -19.76
CA LYS A 51 46.35 11.05 -20.63
C LYS A 51 46.30 9.76 -19.78
N ASN A 52 45.20 9.00 -19.84
CA ASN A 52 45.14 7.53 -19.66
C ASN A 52 43.71 7.00 -19.81
N GLN A 53 43.08 7.23 -20.97
CA GLN A 53 41.94 6.43 -21.41
C GLN A 53 42.21 5.99 -22.85
N VAL A 54 42.31 4.68 -23.07
CA VAL A 54 42.27 4.10 -24.42
C VAL A 54 40.78 3.84 -24.74
N PRO A 55 40.30 4.18 -25.95
CA PRO A 55 38.91 3.98 -26.35
C PRO A 55 38.47 2.51 -26.28
N ILE A 56 37.22 2.29 -25.87
CA ILE A 56 36.52 1.00 -25.84
C ILE A 56 36.07 0.67 -27.27
N ASP A 57 36.97 0.14 -28.10
CA ASP A 57 36.58 -0.46 -29.40
C ASP A 57 37.58 -1.50 -29.93
N ASN A 58 38.26 -2.22 -29.02
CA ASN A 58 39.19 -3.28 -29.42
C ASN A 58 38.51 -4.66 -29.36
N LYS A 59 38.46 -5.33 -30.51
CA LYS A 59 37.98 -6.71 -30.67
C LYS A 59 38.88 -7.69 -29.88
N PHE A 60 38.31 -8.48 -28.96
CA PHE A 60 39.06 -9.50 -28.22
C PHE A 60 39.56 -10.60 -29.17
N SER A 61 40.81 -11.03 -28.99
CA SER A 61 41.42 -12.16 -29.69
C SER A 61 40.79 -13.48 -29.24
N LYS A 62 40.75 -14.46 -30.14
CA LYS A 62 40.40 -15.84 -29.78
C LYS A 62 41.56 -16.52 -29.07
N GLU A 63 41.27 -17.55 -28.27
CA GLU A 63 42.29 -18.23 -27.48
C GLU A 63 43.38 -18.87 -28.35
N GLU A 64 43.07 -19.35 -29.56
CA GLU A 64 44.04 -19.94 -30.48
C GLU A 64 45.11 -18.95 -30.94
N GLU A 65 44.81 -17.65 -30.89
CA GLU A 65 45.68 -16.57 -31.36
C GLU A 65 46.71 -16.12 -30.31
N LEU A 66 46.64 -16.63 -29.09
CA LEU A 66 47.51 -16.22 -27.98
C LEU A 66 48.82 -17.02 -27.97
N SER A 67 49.92 -16.38 -27.57
CA SER A 67 51.20 -17.07 -27.36
C SER A 67 51.11 -18.07 -26.20
N ALA A 68 51.87 -19.17 -26.26
CA ALA A 68 51.86 -20.20 -25.20
C ALA A 68 52.16 -19.60 -23.81
N GLU A 69 53.15 -18.69 -23.74
CA GLU A 69 53.49 -17.96 -22.51
C GLU A 69 52.30 -17.12 -21.99
N PHE A 70 51.59 -16.42 -22.88
CA PHE A 70 50.45 -15.59 -22.49
C PHE A 70 49.24 -16.43 -22.04
N LYS A 71 48.97 -17.56 -22.71
CA LYS A 71 47.95 -18.52 -22.28
C LYS A 71 48.24 -19.08 -20.90
N GLU A 72 49.49 -19.45 -20.63
CA GLU A 72 49.89 -19.98 -19.32
C GLU A 72 49.68 -18.95 -18.21
N ILE A 73 50.03 -17.69 -18.45
CA ILE A 73 49.79 -16.58 -17.49
C ILE A 73 48.30 -16.40 -17.23
N ILE A 74 47.47 -16.34 -18.29
CA ILE A 74 46.01 -16.19 -18.17
C ILE A 74 45.37 -17.38 -17.43
N ASN A 75 45.87 -18.60 -17.67
CA ASN A 75 45.32 -19.82 -17.06
C ASN A 75 45.67 -19.97 -15.58
N ASN A 76 46.81 -19.45 -15.17
CA ASN A 76 47.26 -19.48 -13.78
C ASN A 76 46.98 -18.17 -13.00
N SER A 77 46.25 -17.23 -13.59
CA SER A 77 45.97 -15.93 -12.98
C SER A 77 45.11 -16.05 -11.72
N LYS A 78 45.58 -15.48 -10.61
CA LYS A 78 44.88 -15.48 -9.30
C LYS A 78 45.00 -14.14 -8.57
N LEU A 79 43.95 -13.77 -7.84
CA LEU A 79 43.94 -12.60 -6.95
C LEU A 79 44.93 -12.82 -5.79
N GLY A 80 45.75 -11.81 -5.50
CA GLY A 80 46.81 -11.85 -4.48
C GLY A 80 48.14 -12.44 -4.95
N GLU A 81 48.19 -13.09 -6.12
CA GLU A 81 49.43 -13.62 -6.71
C GLU A 81 49.77 -12.93 -8.02
N THR A 82 48.86 -13.01 -8.99
CA THR A 82 49.07 -12.44 -10.34
C THR A 82 48.65 -10.98 -10.40
N PHE A 83 47.65 -10.62 -9.61
CA PHE A 83 47.12 -9.27 -9.56
C PHE A 83 46.45 -8.96 -8.22
N GLU A 84 46.33 -7.67 -7.91
CA GLU A 84 45.55 -7.15 -6.79
C GLU A 84 44.42 -6.24 -7.30
N LEU A 85 43.31 -6.21 -6.56
CA LEU A 85 42.22 -5.27 -6.77
C LEU A 85 42.43 -4.04 -5.86
N LYS A 86 42.45 -2.86 -6.45
CA LYS A 86 42.65 -1.59 -5.75
C LYS A 86 41.55 -0.59 -6.11
N PHE A 87 41.42 0.45 -5.30
CA PHE A 87 40.44 1.53 -5.50
C PHE A 87 41.15 2.88 -5.49
N LYS A 88 40.73 3.79 -6.37
CA LYS A 88 41.25 5.17 -6.42
C LYS A 88 40.70 6.08 -5.32
N ASP A 89 39.62 5.66 -4.66
CA ASP A 89 38.99 6.40 -3.56
C ASP A 89 39.79 6.31 -2.26
N SER A 90 39.84 7.42 -1.51
CA SER A 90 40.69 7.55 -0.32
C SER A 90 40.19 6.75 0.89
N LEU A 91 38.89 6.40 0.93
CA LEU A 91 38.28 5.59 1.98
C LEU A 91 38.40 4.09 1.67
N LEU A 92 38.19 3.69 0.41
CA LEU A 92 38.31 2.30 -0.03
C LEU A 92 39.77 1.85 -0.19
N SER A 93 40.68 2.71 -0.61
CA SER A 93 42.11 2.37 -0.82
C SER A 93 42.85 1.92 0.44
N LYS A 94 42.34 2.29 1.62
CA LYS A 94 42.92 1.93 2.93
C LYS A 94 42.36 0.64 3.52
N ARG A 95 41.32 0.06 2.90
CA ARG A 95 40.64 -1.14 3.40
C ARG A 95 41.20 -2.38 2.76
N ASN A 96 41.30 -3.46 3.54
CA ASN A 96 41.62 -4.78 2.99
C ASN A 96 40.41 -5.33 2.24
N ILE A 97 40.63 -6.21 1.27
CA ILE A 97 39.52 -6.86 0.53
C ILE A 97 38.58 -7.63 1.47
N SER A 98 39.09 -8.14 2.60
CA SER A 98 38.32 -8.80 3.67
C SER A 98 37.32 -7.87 4.35
N ASP A 99 37.49 -6.56 4.20
CA ASP A 99 36.58 -5.55 4.74
C ASP A 99 35.59 -5.05 3.70
N ILE A 100 35.73 -5.40 2.41
CA ILE A 100 34.92 -4.88 1.31
C ILE A 100 33.91 -5.95 0.86
N PHE A 101 32.63 -5.60 0.73
CA PHE A 101 31.63 -6.55 0.23
C PHE A 101 31.79 -6.80 -1.27
N PRO A 102 31.51 -8.02 -1.78
CA PRO A 102 31.45 -8.27 -3.22
C PRO A 102 30.55 -7.28 -3.99
N THR A 103 29.40 -6.88 -3.43
CA THR A 103 28.54 -5.84 -4.03
C THR A 103 29.18 -4.45 -4.08
N GLU A 104 29.95 -4.11 -3.05
CA GLU A 104 30.67 -2.83 -2.93
C GLU A 104 31.70 -2.71 -4.06
N VAL A 105 32.35 -3.82 -4.45
CA VAL A 105 33.24 -3.86 -5.63
C VAL A 105 32.49 -3.52 -6.91
N ALA A 106 31.34 -4.14 -7.14
CA ALA A 106 30.55 -3.90 -8.35
C ALA A 106 30.01 -2.47 -8.42
N ASN A 107 29.55 -1.92 -7.29
CA ASN A 107 29.01 -0.57 -7.20
C ASN A 107 30.09 0.51 -7.38
N ASN A 108 31.35 0.18 -7.11
CA ASN A 108 32.51 1.06 -7.24
C ASN A 108 33.43 0.68 -8.42
N SER A 109 32.94 -0.07 -9.41
CA SER A 109 33.75 -0.57 -10.53
C SER A 109 34.44 0.54 -11.33
N GLN A 110 33.83 1.73 -11.41
CA GLN A 110 34.37 2.91 -12.12
C GLN A 110 35.67 3.45 -11.50
N ILE A 111 35.86 3.24 -10.19
CA ILE A 111 37.03 3.70 -9.44
C ILE A 111 37.94 2.55 -9.00
N ALA A 112 37.54 1.31 -9.29
CA ALA A 112 38.36 0.12 -9.09
C ALA A 112 39.37 -0.06 -10.23
N TYR A 113 40.54 -0.59 -9.92
CA TYR A 113 41.55 -0.92 -10.92
C TYR A 113 42.36 -2.16 -10.50
N ILE A 114 43.04 -2.76 -11.47
CA ILE A 114 43.88 -3.92 -11.24
C ILE A 114 45.35 -3.51 -11.22
N GLU A 115 46.04 -3.90 -10.16
CA GLU A 115 47.49 -3.80 -10.05
C GLU A 115 48.10 -5.16 -10.39
N VAL A 116 48.97 -5.22 -11.40
CA VAL A 116 49.62 -6.46 -11.83
C VAL A 116 50.81 -6.75 -10.93
N GLY A 117 50.93 -7.98 -10.42
CA GLY A 117 52.05 -8.39 -9.58
C GLY A 117 53.39 -8.28 -10.29
N ASP A 118 54.45 -7.97 -9.54
CA ASP A 118 55.77 -7.58 -10.09
C ASP A 118 56.33 -8.60 -11.09
N LYS A 119 56.14 -9.90 -10.83
CA LYS A 119 56.57 -11.00 -11.72
C LYS A 119 56.01 -10.90 -13.15
N TYR A 120 54.82 -10.32 -13.31
CA TYR A 120 54.10 -10.27 -14.59
C TYR A 120 53.96 -8.85 -15.15
N LYS A 121 54.41 -7.83 -14.39
CA LYS A 121 54.22 -6.42 -14.72
C LYS A 121 54.80 -6.02 -16.07
N ASP A 122 55.91 -6.63 -16.50
CA ASP A 122 56.51 -6.36 -17.82
C ASP A 122 55.95 -7.22 -18.96
N LYS A 123 55.14 -8.23 -18.62
CA LYS A 123 54.56 -9.17 -19.59
C LYS A 123 53.13 -8.83 -19.98
N ILE A 124 52.32 -8.37 -19.03
CA ILE A 124 50.88 -8.16 -19.24
C ILE A 124 50.41 -6.80 -18.70
N ARG A 125 49.23 -6.38 -19.17
CA ARG A 125 48.37 -5.39 -18.50
C ARG A 125 47.02 -6.04 -18.24
N ILE A 126 46.39 -5.70 -17.12
CA ILE A 126 45.06 -6.19 -16.78
C ILE A 126 44.15 -4.99 -16.53
N GLN A 127 42.94 -5.05 -17.04
CA GLN A 127 41.88 -4.08 -16.77
C GLN A 127 40.66 -4.81 -16.21
N LEU A 128 40.05 -4.22 -15.19
CA LEU A 128 38.75 -4.68 -14.69
C LEU A 128 37.66 -4.25 -15.67
N TYR A 129 36.89 -5.20 -16.17
CA TYR A 129 35.73 -4.94 -17.02
C TYR A 129 34.44 -4.87 -16.19
N SER A 130 34.21 -5.89 -15.36
CA SER A 130 33.05 -5.95 -14.47
C SER A 130 33.28 -6.92 -13.30
N ALA A 131 32.44 -6.80 -12.27
CA ALA A 131 32.25 -7.81 -11.25
C ALA A 131 30.95 -8.58 -11.54
N GLU A 132 31.04 -9.90 -11.57
CA GLU A 132 29.97 -10.83 -11.93
C GLU A 132 29.61 -11.70 -10.72
N PHE A 133 28.32 -12.02 -10.58
CA PHE A 133 27.78 -12.77 -9.45
C PHE A 133 27.03 -14.03 -9.94
N PRO A 134 27.73 -15.13 -10.25
CA PRO A 134 27.12 -16.32 -10.85
C PRO A 134 25.93 -16.89 -10.06
N ASN A 135 26.00 -16.81 -8.74
CA ASN A 135 24.98 -17.31 -7.81
C ASN A 135 24.10 -16.18 -7.21
N GLY A 136 24.22 -14.95 -7.72
CA GLY A 136 23.52 -13.78 -7.22
C GLY A 136 24.29 -12.96 -6.17
N LYS A 137 23.93 -11.67 -6.05
CA LYS A 137 24.62 -10.70 -5.19
C LYS A 137 24.57 -11.06 -3.71
N ARG A 138 23.47 -11.66 -3.24
CA ARG A 138 23.35 -12.10 -1.85
C ARG A 138 24.30 -13.24 -1.55
N ASP A 139 24.32 -14.29 -2.38
CA ASP A 139 25.21 -15.42 -2.19
C ASP A 139 26.67 -14.97 -2.13
N ALA A 140 27.02 -14.00 -2.98
CA ALA A 140 28.34 -13.37 -2.93
C ALA A 140 28.61 -12.71 -1.57
N ASN A 141 27.71 -11.89 -1.04
CA ASN A 141 27.88 -11.28 0.28
C ASN A 141 27.72 -12.27 1.46
N VAL A 142 27.13 -13.46 1.27
CA VAL A 142 27.09 -14.53 2.27
C VAL A 142 28.41 -15.30 2.31
N THR A 143 28.98 -15.57 1.14
CA THR A 143 30.14 -16.44 0.99
C THR A 143 31.46 -15.67 0.97
N GLY A 144 31.43 -14.39 0.59
CA GLY A 144 32.61 -13.58 0.29
C GLY A 144 33.26 -13.94 -1.05
N LYS A 145 32.49 -14.54 -1.99
CA LYS A 145 32.98 -15.08 -3.27
C LYS A 145 32.21 -14.52 -4.46
N PHE A 146 32.89 -14.21 -5.56
CA PHE A 146 32.27 -13.76 -6.81
C PHE A 146 33.26 -13.92 -7.97
N SER A 147 32.98 -13.33 -9.13
CA SER A 147 33.88 -13.39 -10.28
C SER A 147 34.25 -12.00 -10.81
N LEU A 148 35.50 -11.82 -11.22
CA LEU A 148 35.97 -10.62 -11.91
C LEU A 148 36.12 -10.93 -13.40
N SER A 149 35.44 -10.15 -14.23
CA SER A 149 35.64 -10.14 -15.68
C SER A 149 36.82 -9.23 -15.99
N LEU A 150 37.93 -9.80 -16.45
CA LEU A 150 39.20 -9.10 -16.65
C LEU A 150 39.61 -9.12 -18.12
N ALA A 151 40.06 -7.98 -18.62
CA ALA A 151 40.68 -7.85 -19.93
C ALA A 151 42.22 -7.87 -19.77
N PHE A 152 42.84 -8.92 -20.29
CA PHE A 152 44.29 -9.10 -20.34
C PHE A 152 44.83 -8.56 -21.65
N SER A 153 45.90 -7.77 -21.59
CA SER A 153 46.64 -7.31 -22.76
C SER A 153 48.08 -7.81 -22.70
N ASP A 154 48.53 -8.50 -23.74
CA ASP A 154 49.91 -8.93 -23.91
C ASP A 154 50.77 -7.72 -24.29
N LYS A 155 51.77 -7.37 -23.48
CA LYS A 155 52.65 -6.23 -23.75
C LYS A 155 53.57 -6.45 -24.94
N LYS A 156 53.86 -7.70 -25.31
CA LYS A 156 54.74 -8.03 -26.46
C LYS A 156 53.98 -7.93 -27.77
N THR A 157 52.75 -8.47 -27.82
CA THR A 157 51.99 -8.60 -29.07
C THR A 157 50.86 -7.57 -29.21
N GLY A 158 50.49 -6.90 -28.12
CA GLY A 158 49.36 -5.97 -28.08
C GLY A 158 47.97 -6.65 -28.08
N LYS A 159 47.92 -7.98 -28.14
CA LYS A 159 46.65 -8.73 -28.19
C LYS A 159 45.87 -8.62 -26.88
N LEU A 160 44.55 -8.64 -26.98
CA LEU A 160 43.61 -8.50 -25.88
C LEU A 160 42.77 -9.76 -25.72
N PHE A 161 42.61 -10.26 -24.50
CA PHE A 161 41.79 -11.43 -24.19
C PHE A 161 40.96 -11.19 -22.92
N GLN A 162 39.67 -11.51 -22.95
CA GLN A 162 38.80 -11.39 -21.78
C GLN A 162 38.67 -12.74 -21.08
N LYS A 163 38.81 -12.75 -19.75
CA LYS A 163 38.60 -13.93 -18.93
C LYS A 163 37.93 -13.58 -17.62
N THR A 164 36.95 -14.40 -17.24
CA THR A 164 36.31 -14.35 -15.93
C THR A 164 37.11 -15.21 -14.94
N ILE A 165 37.49 -14.62 -13.80
CA ILE A 165 38.26 -15.28 -12.73
C ILE A 165 37.43 -15.27 -11.44
N ALA A 166 37.23 -16.45 -10.85
CA ALA A 166 36.61 -16.56 -9.53
C ALA A 166 37.55 -16.02 -8.44
N VAL A 167 37.02 -15.20 -7.54
CA VAL A 167 37.75 -14.57 -6.44
C VAL A 167 37.01 -14.79 -5.12
N GLU A 168 37.78 -14.84 -4.03
CA GLU A 168 37.29 -15.08 -2.68
C GLU A 168 38.08 -14.28 -1.64
N GLY A 169 37.66 -14.35 -0.37
CA GLY A 169 38.31 -13.65 0.74
C GLY A 169 37.74 -12.26 1.02
N PHE A 170 36.62 -11.90 0.40
CA PHE A 170 35.94 -10.62 0.60
C PHE A 170 35.05 -10.63 1.86
N LYS A 171 34.63 -9.44 2.30
CA LYS A 171 33.72 -9.30 3.45
C LYS A 171 32.45 -10.09 3.19
N LYS A 172 32.00 -10.78 4.24
CA LYS A 172 30.76 -11.56 4.23
C LYS A 172 29.92 -11.28 5.46
N ASN A 173 28.62 -11.47 5.32
CA ASN A 173 27.68 -11.46 6.44
C ASN A 173 26.61 -12.54 6.25
N PRO A 174 26.12 -13.17 7.34
CA PRO A 174 25.21 -14.31 7.25
C PRO A 174 23.85 -13.99 6.62
N LEU A 175 23.48 -12.70 6.54
CA LEU A 175 22.22 -12.23 6.00
C LEU A 175 22.32 -11.88 4.50
N GLY A 176 23.54 -11.78 3.96
CA GLY A 176 23.82 -11.33 2.60
C GLY A 176 23.38 -9.89 2.34
N ILE A 177 23.50 -9.04 3.36
CA ILE A 177 23.22 -7.60 3.30
C ILE A 177 24.34 -6.90 2.49
N ASP A 178 24.02 -5.82 1.78
CA ASP A 178 25.01 -5.00 1.07
C ASP A 178 25.73 -3.97 1.97
N GLU A 179 26.65 -3.19 1.41
CA GLU A 179 27.40 -2.16 2.12
C GLU A 179 26.54 -1.03 2.71
N ASN A 180 25.29 -0.89 2.24
CA ASN A 180 24.34 0.13 2.69
C ASN A 180 23.32 -0.42 3.70
N GLY A 181 23.44 -1.69 4.10
CA GLY A 181 22.48 -2.30 5.02
C GLY A 181 21.21 -2.85 4.37
N VAL A 182 21.19 -3.02 3.03
CA VAL A 182 20.02 -3.49 2.28
C VAL A 182 20.02 -5.02 2.14
N PHE A 183 18.88 -5.66 2.42
CA PHE A 183 18.67 -7.09 2.14
C PHE A 183 18.60 -7.34 0.63
N LEU A 184 19.45 -8.24 0.14
CA LEU A 184 19.52 -8.56 -1.29
C LEU A 184 18.49 -9.64 -1.70
N ASP A 185 18.00 -10.47 -0.76
CA ASP A 185 16.87 -11.40 -0.98
C ASP A 185 15.65 -11.10 -0.13
N GLY A 186 14.60 -10.71 -0.82
CA GLY A 186 13.30 -10.44 -0.25
C GLY A 186 12.26 -11.55 -0.42
N PRO A 187 11.19 -11.65 0.40
CA PRO A 187 10.05 -12.52 0.14
C PRO A 187 9.50 -12.39 -1.28
N THR A 188 9.63 -11.23 -1.92
CA THR A 188 9.15 -11.00 -3.29
C THR A 188 10.08 -11.51 -4.39
N ASN A 189 11.38 -11.72 -4.11
CA ASN A 189 12.36 -12.08 -5.13
C ASN A 189 12.06 -13.39 -5.83
N SER A 190 11.46 -14.35 -5.12
CA SER A 190 11.09 -15.64 -5.71
C SER A 190 9.99 -15.54 -6.77
N PHE A 191 9.24 -14.45 -6.80
CA PHE A 191 8.21 -14.18 -7.81
C PHE A 191 8.75 -13.38 -8.99
N LYS A 192 9.90 -12.71 -8.83
CA LYS A 192 10.49 -11.85 -9.87
C LYS A 192 10.94 -12.68 -11.09
N PRO A 193 10.69 -12.21 -12.34
CA PRO A 193 11.26 -12.80 -13.55
C PRO A 193 12.78 -12.84 -13.52
N ALA A 194 13.36 -13.77 -14.29
CA ALA A 194 14.81 -13.82 -14.48
C ALA A 194 15.32 -12.48 -15.04
N ALA A 195 16.56 -12.09 -14.71
CA ALA A 195 17.11 -10.80 -15.12
C ALA A 195 17.03 -10.56 -16.64
N SER A 196 17.23 -11.61 -17.45
CA SER A 196 17.12 -11.58 -18.90
C SER A 196 15.70 -11.34 -19.43
N GLU A 197 14.66 -11.60 -18.63
CA GLU A 197 13.25 -11.42 -19.03
C GLU A 197 12.68 -10.07 -18.54
N LEU A 198 13.36 -9.36 -17.63
CA LEU A 198 12.83 -8.14 -17.04
C LEU A 198 12.55 -7.03 -18.06
N GLU A 199 13.43 -6.84 -19.04
CA GLU A 199 13.22 -5.83 -20.08
C GLU A 199 11.95 -6.14 -20.89
N LYS A 200 11.79 -7.40 -21.28
CA LYS A 200 10.60 -7.89 -21.99
C LYS A 200 9.34 -7.72 -21.15
N TYR A 201 9.41 -8.05 -19.86
CA TYR A 201 8.29 -7.91 -18.93
C TYR A 201 7.79 -6.46 -18.83
N TYR A 202 8.70 -5.49 -18.74
CA TYR A 202 8.31 -4.08 -18.61
C TYR A 202 7.88 -3.44 -19.92
N LYS A 203 8.53 -3.78 -21.05
CA LYS A 203 8.36 -3.07 -22.31
C LYS A 203 7.42 -3.74 -23.31
N GLU A 204 7.33 -5.07 -23.29
CA GLU A 204 6.62 -5.83 -24.34
C GLU A 204 5.36 -6.54 -23.83
N TYR A 205 5.37 -7.05 -22.59
CA TYR A 205 4.22 -7.79 -22.07
C TYR A 205 3.03 -6.88 -21.76
N ASN A 206 1.84 -7.33 -22.18
CA ASN A 206 0.57 -6.75 -21.74
C ASN A 206 0.17 -7.30 -20.36
N GLN A 207 -0.92 -6.79 -19.78
CA GLN A 207 -1.35 -7.18 -18.43
C GLN A 207 -1.71 -8.67 -18.30
N ASN A 208 -2.28 -9.30 -19.33
CA ASN A 208 -2.57 -10.73 -19.32
C ASN A 208 -1.29 -11.57 -19.30
N THR A 209 -0.33 -11.28 -20.17
CA THR A 209 0.95 -12.00 -20.21
C THR A 209 1.74 -11.83 -18.91
N ARG A 210 1.73 -10.62 -18.32
CA ARG A 210 2.32 -10.39 -16.99
C ARG A 210 1.64 -11.22 -15.92
N PHE A 211 0.30 -11.22 -15.91
CA PHE A 211 -0.48 -12.02 -14.98
C PHE A 211 -0.13 -13.51 -15.11
N GLU A 212 -0.14 -14.09 -16.31
CA GLU A 212 0.19 -15.51 -16.52
C GLU A 212 1.54 -15.88 -15.90
N LYS A 213 2.58 -15.09 -16.18
CA LYS A 213 3.94 -15.31 -15.67
C LYS A 213 4.05 -15.19 -14.16
N ASP A 214 3.44 -14.16 -13.60
CA ASP A 214 3.51 -13.95 -12.16
C ASP A 214 2.62 -14.93 -11.39
N ASN A 215 1.47 -15.29 -11.96
CA ASN A 215 0.48 -16.18 -11.37
C ASN A 215 0.97 -17.62 -11.30
N GLU A 216 1.68 -18.10 -12.32
CA GLU A 216 2.34 -19.41 -12.31
C GLU A 216 3.23 -19.58 -11.08
N LYS A 217 4.11 -18.60 -10.82
CA LYS A 217 4.99 -18.60 -9.64
C LYS A 217 4.20 -18.43 -8.34
N TYR A 218 3.18 -17.57 -8.35
CA TYR A 218 2.35 -17.29 -7.20
C TYR A 218 1.60 -18.55 -6.73
N VAL A 219 0.89 -19.23 -7.64
CA VAL A 219 0.15 -20.46 -7.36
C VAL A 219 1.11 -21.61 -7.00
N GLY A 220 2.26 -21.71 -7.67
CA GLY A 220 3.30 -22.68 -7.29
C GLY A 220 3.77 -22.54 -5.83
N ARG A 221 3.78 -21.32 -5.29
CA ARG A 221 4.09 -21.07 -3.86
C ARG A 221 2.91 -21.34 -2.93
N LEU A 222 1.68 -21.19 -3.41
CA LEU A 222 0.50 -21.61 -2.66
C LEU A 222 0.39 -23.14 -2.59
N ASN A 223 0.90 -23.84 -3.62
CA ASN A 223 0.80 -25.28 -3.78
C ASN A 223 2.15 -26.02 -3.64
N ILE A 224 2.96 -25.66 -2.64
CA ILE A 224 4.27 -26.31 -2.39
C ILE A 224 4.12 -27.83 -2.11
N GLU A 225 2.98 -28.23 -1.56
CA GLU A 225 2.68 -29.63 -1.25
C GLU A 225 2.14 -30.42 -2.47
N ASN A 226 2.03 -29.78 -3.65
CA ASN A 226 1.48 -30.36 -4.88
C ASN A 226 0.09 -31.01 -4.69
N LYS A 227 -0.73 -30.43 -3.81
CA LYS A 227 -2.11 -30.85 -3.59
C LYS A 227 -2.94 -30.54 -4.82
N LYS A 228 -3.85 -31.45 -5.18
CA LYS A 228 -4.85 -31.18 -6.21
C LYS A 228 -5.88 -30.17 -5.72
N TRP A 229 -6.56 -29.51 -6.65
CA TRP A 229 -7.57 -28.50 -6.31
C TRP A 229 -8.65 -29.05 -5.36
N ASN A 230 -9.07 -30.31 -5.54
CA ASN A 230 -10.12 -30.96 -4.75
C ASN A 230 -9.64 -31.41 -3.36
N GLU A 231 -8.34 -31.49 -3.12
CA GLU A 231 -7.78 -31.66 -1.78
C GLU A 231 -7.79 -30.35 -0.98
N VAL A 232 -7.61 -29.22 -1.68
CA VAL A 232 -7.65 -27.88 -1.08
C VAL A 232 -9.09 -27.39 -0.92
N ARG A 233 -9.99 -27.81 -1.81
CA ARG A 233 -11.40 -27.41 -1.90
C ARG A 233 -12.31 -28.64 -1.89
N SER A 234 -12.20 -29.47 -0.85
CA SER A 234 -12.98 -30.71 -0.71
C SER A 234 -14.50 -30.52 -0.70
N GLU A 235 -14.96 -29.30 -0.41
CA GLU A 235 -16.36 -28.92 -0.42
C GLU A 235 -16.90 -28.56 -1.82
N VAL A 236 -16.02 -28.42 -2.82
CA VAL A 236 -16.38 -28.08 -4.20
C VAL A 236 -16.46 -29.34 -5.04
N LYS A 237 -17.56 -29.51 -5.78
CA LYS A 237 -17.77 -30.62 -6.71
C LYS A 237 -17.66 -30.11 -8.14
N ALA A 238 -16.74 -30.68 -8.92
CA ALA A 238 -16.59 -30.42 -10.34
C ALA A 238 -15.89 -31.60 -11.02
N ASP A 239 -16.35 -31.97 -12.21
CA ASP A 239 -15.65 -32.92 -13.08
C ASP A 239 -14.76 -32.19 -14.10
N GLU A 240 -13.97 -32.96 -14.84
CA GLU A 240 -13.03 -32.41 -15.84
C GLU A 240 -13.76 -31.63 -16.95
N SER A 241 -14.95 -32.07 -17.36
CA SER A 241 -15.74 -31.37 -18.39
C SER A 241 -16.15 -29.98 -17.92
N LYS A 242 -16.60 -29.85 -16.66
CA LYS A 242 -17.02 -28.57 -16.07
C LYS A 242 -15.84 -27.66 -15.77
N ILE A 243 -14.69 -28.22 -15.39
CA ILE A 243 -13.44 -27.47 -15.24
C ILE A 243 -13.00 -26.88 -16.58
N ASN A 244 -13.07 -27.65 -17.66
CA ASN A 244 -12.73 -27.17 -19.01
C ASN A 244 -13.70 -26.08 -19.48
N GLU A 245 -15.02 -26.28 -19.30
CA GLU A 245 -16.03 -25.26 -19.61
C GLU A 245 -15.79 -23.96 -18.82
N TYR A 246 -15.45 -24.07 -17.53
CA TYR A 246 -15.09 -22.92 -16.71
C TYR A 246 -13.86 -22.20 -17.27
N ASN A 247 -12.79 -22.95 -17.59
CA ASN A 247 -11.53 -22.38 -18.04
C ASN A 247 -11.66 -21.65 -19.40
N GLU A 248 -12.45 -22.20 -20.33
CA GLU A 248 -12.74 -21.54 -21.61
C GLU A 248 -13.45 -20.20 -21.41
N LYS A 249 -14.54 -20.19 -20.63
CA LYS A 249 -15.28 -18.96 -20.30
C LYS A 249 -14.45 -17.97 -19.48
N ALA A 250 -13.68 -18.45 -18.51
CA ALA A 250 -12.80 -17.62 -17.69
C ALA A 250 -11.77 -16.89 -18.56
N LYS A 251 -11.18 -17.58 -19.55
CA LYS A 251 -10.25 -16.99 -20.51
C LYS A 251 -10.89 -15.85 -21.32
N GLU A 252 -12.12 -16.04 -21.82
CA GLU A 252 -12.85 -14.98 -22.54
C GLU A 252 -13.12 -13.75 -21.65
N LEU A 253 -13.31 -13.97 -20.35
CA LEU A 253 -13.63 -12.94 -19.36
C LEU A 253 -12.38 -12.34 -18.70
N ASN A 254 -11.18 -12.77 -19.09
CA ASN A 254 -9.91 -12.42 -18.45
C ASN A 254 -9.91 -12.76 -16.94
N LEU A 255 -10.37 -13.94 -16.58
CA LEU A 255 -10.36 -14.50 -15.23
C LEU A 255 -9.40 -15.68 -15.14
N ASP A 256 -9.01 -16.04 -13.94
CA ASP A 256 -8.08 -17.15 -13.69
C ASP A 256 -8.74 -18.52 -13.89
N THR A 257 -7.94 -19.57 -14.04
CA THR A 257 -8.43 -20.94 -14.17
C THR A 257 -9.10 -21.43 -12.88
N PHE A 258 -9.90 -22.48 -13.00
CA PHE A 258 -10.61 -23.09 -11.87
C PHE A 258 -9.64 -23.53 -10.76
N GLU A 259 -8.56 -24.22 -11.13
CA GLU A 259 -7.58 -24.76 -10.18
C GLU A 259 -6.77 -23.65 -9.50
N ASN A 260 -6.32 -22.64 -10.26
CA ASN A 260 -5.62 -21.50 -9.68
C ASN A 260 -6.54 -20.75 -8.70
N SER A 261 -7.81 -20.56 -9.07
CA SER A 261 -8.84 -19.95 -8.22
C SER A 261 -9.08 -20.78 -6.95
N ALA A 262 -9.07 -22.11 -7.04
CA ALA A 262 -9.17 -23.02 -5.89
C ALA A 262 -8.02 -22.79 -4.90
N HIS A 263 -6.77 -22.78 -5.39
CA HIS A 263 -5.58 -22.56 -4.56
C HIS A 263 -5.53 -21.15 -3.96
N LYS A 264 -6.06 -20.15 -4.67
CA LYS A 264 -6.20 -18.77 -4.18
C LYS A 264 -7.32 -18.58 -3.16
N GLY A 265 -8.15 -19.60 -2.92
CA GLY A 265 -9.31 -19.53 -2.04
C GLY A 265 -10.46 -18.68 -2.59
N PHE A 266 -10.56 -18.51 -3.91
CA PHE A 266 -11.66 -17.76 -4.52
C PHE A 266 -12.97 -18.54 -4.46
N THR A 267 -14.10 -17.84 -4.48
CA THR A 267 -15.43 -18.45 -4.64
C THR A 267 -15.50 -19.21 -5.96
N LEU A 268 -15.95 -20.45 -5.92
CA LEU A 268 -16.02 -21.34 -7.09
C LEU A 268 -17.43 -21.90 -7.29
N PRO A 269 -17.87 -22.13 -8.55
CA PRO A 269 -19.07 -22.92 -8.80
C PRO A 269 -18.86 -24.37 -8.37
N SER A 270 -19.90 -24.95 -7.79
CA SER A 270 -19.99 -26.37 -7.43
C SER A 270 -21.18 -26.98 -8.17
N TYR A 271 -21.05 -28.23 -8.59
CA TYR A 271 -21.99 -28.92 -9.47
C TYR A 271 -22.59 -30.17 -8.81
N LYS A 272 -23.79 -30.55 -9.25
CA LYS A 272 -24.43 -31.83 -8.91
C LYS A 272 -23.89 -32.94 -9.80
N GLU A 273 -24.27 -34.19 -9.49
CA GLU A 273 -23.86 -35.38 -10.26
C GLU A 273 -24.34 -35.34 -11.72
N ASP A 274 -25.45 -34.66 -12.00
CA ASP A 274 -25.98 -34.46 -13.36
C ASP A 274 -25.28 -33.31 -14.13
N GLY A 275 -24.24 -32.70 -13.54
CA GLY A 275 -23.49 -31.59 -14.13
C GLY A 275 -24.20 -30.24 -14.05
N THR A 276 -25.38 -30.15 -13.45
CA THR A 276 -26.06 -28.87 -13.22
C THR A 276 -25.42 -28.11 -12.04
N LEU A 277 -25.51 -26.78 -12.06
CA LEU A 277 -24.97 -25.95 -10.99
C LEU A 277 -25.71 -26.20 -9.66
N ASP A 278 -24.99 -26.54 -8.61
CA ASP A 278 -25.50 -26.70 -7.25
C ASP A 278 -25.51 -25.35 -6.51
N GLY A 279 -24.48 -24.53 -6.74
CA GLY A 279 -24.33 -23.18 -6.20
C GLY A 279 -22.87 -22.75 -6.14
N LEU A 280 -22.62 -21.58 -5.56
CA LEU A 280 -21.29 -21.05 -5.35
C LEU A 280 -20.75 -21.45 -3.97
N SER A 281 -19.49 -21.84 -3.92
CA SER A 281 -18.81 -22.26 -2.70
C SER A 281 -17.78 -21.23 -2.27
N LEU A 282 -18.04 -20.57 -1.15
CA LEU A 282 -17.08 -19.70 -0.48
C LEU A 282 -16.01 -20.57 0.15
N PHE A 283 -14.73 -20.27 -0.07
CA PHE A 283 -13.67 -20.97 0.65
C PHE A 283 -13.76 -20.62 2.13
N GLU A 284 -13.67 -21.58 3.06
CA GLU A 284 -13.78 -21.34 4.52
C GLU A 284 -12.45 -21.47 5.27
N GLY A 285 -11.39 -21.84 4.57
CA GLY A 285 -10.05 -21.99 5.14
C GLY A 285 -9.28 -20.67 5.28
N GLN A 286 -8.04 -20.78 5.75
CA GLN A 286 -7.13 -19.63 5.79
C GLN A 286 -6.61 -19.31 4.39
N GLU A 287 -6.91 -18.11 3.90
CA GLU A 287 -6.36 -17.60 2.65
C GLU A 287 -4.92 -17.13 2.86
N ARG A 288 -4.05 -17.52 1.94
CA ARG A 288 -2.66 -17.03 1.89
C ARG A 288 -2.55 -16.00 0.77
N ARG A 289 -2.27 -14.75 1.15
CA ARG A 289 -2.11 -13.61 0.24
C ARG A 289 -0.68 -13.12 0.35
N GLY A 290 0.15 -13.32 -0.67
CA GLY A 290 1.54 -12.88 -0.68
C GLY A 290 1.73 -11.47 -1.24
N PRO A 291 2.92 -10.86 -1.08
CA PRO A 291 3.24 -9.56 -1.64
C PRO A 291 3.44 -9.60 -3.15
N SER A 292 3.32 -8.45 -3.81
CA SER A 292 3.65 -8.29 -5.24
C SER A 292 5.10 -7.84 -5.41
N TRP A 293 5.86 -8.55 -6.23
CA TRP A 293 7.23 -8.15 -6.56
C TRP A 293 7.30 -6.86 -7.38
N VAL A 294 6.27 -6.58 -8.19
CA VAL A 294 6.15 -5.31 -8.95
C VAL A 294 5.96 -4.13 -8.00
N ASP A 295 5.20 -4.33 -6.93
CA ASP A 295 4.99 -3.30 -5.92
C ASP A 295 6.29 -3.01 -5.14
N ALA A 296 7.11 -4.02 -4.92
CA ALA A 296 8.43 -3.92 -4.28
C ALA A 296 9.58 -3.51 -5.23
N LEU A 297 9.33 -3.32 -6.53
CA LEU A 297 10.39 -3.06 -7.50
C LEU A 297 11.26 -1.84 -7.11
N GLY A 298 12.56 -2.09 -6.92
CA GLY A 298 13.55 -1.06 -6.56
C GLY A 298 13.35 -0.45 -5.17
N ARG A 299 12.75 -1.21 -4.23
CA ARG A 299 12.39 -0.78 -2.88
C ARG A 299 12.71 -1.89 -1.86
N ASP A 300 12.85 -1.50 -0.60
CA ASP A 300 12.82 -2.42 0.55
C ASP A 300 11.38 -2.91 0.75
N GLU A 301 11.11 -4.18 0.48
CA GLU A 301 9.73 -4.69 0.44
C GLU A 301 9.05 -4.64 1.82
N TYR A 302 9.82 -4.68 2.92
CA TYR A 302 9.31 -4.62 4.28
C TYR A 302 8.87 -3.21 4.69
N LYS A 303 9.12 -2.20 3.86
CA LYS A 303 8.77 -0.79 4.09
C LYS A 303 7.79 -0.27 3.05
N THR A 304 7.08 -1.18 2.39
CA THR A 304 6.10 -0.81 1.36
C THR A 304 4.68 -0.64 1.90
N ASP A 305 4.49 -0.44 3.21
CA ASP A 305 3.16 -0.24 3.81
C ASP A 305 2.67 1.23 3.78
N GLY A 306 3.53 2.16 3.35
CA GLY A 306 3.21 3.58 3.18
C GLY A 306 4.27 4.52 3.80
N LEU A 307 3.89 5.78 3.97
CA LEU A 307 4.74 6.83 4.52
C LEU A 307 4.05 7.48 5.73
N ALA A 308 4.67 7.35 6.90
CA ALA A 308 4.18 7.94 8.14
C ALA A 308 4.70 9.38 8.32
N ARG A 309 3.87 10.21 8.96
CA ARG A 309 4.20 11.52 9.53
C ARG A 309 4.82 12.54 8.57
N LEU A 310 4.56 12.40 7.27
CA LEU A 310 5.06 13.30 6.25
C LEU A 310 4.01 13.50 5.17
N LEU A 311 3.84 14.75 4.74
CA LEU A 311 2.97 15.14 3.64
C LEU A 311 3.86 15.60 2.48
N PRO A 312 4.07 14.78 1.44
CA PRO A 312 5.02 15.11 0.37
C PRO A 312 4.61 16.30 -0.51
N ASN A 313 3.32 16.53 -0.70
CA ASN A 313 2.80 17.54 -1.61
C ASN A 313 1.42 18.06 -1.17
N GLU A 314 0.91 19.07 -1.88
CA GLU A 314 -0.36 19.73 -1.55
C GLU A 314 -1.59 18.84 -1.74
N ASN A 315 -1.54 17.80 -2.58
CA ASN A 315 -2.66 16.85 -2.69
C ASN A 315 -2.83 16.06 -1.38
N TYR A 316 -1.72 15.58 -0.80
CA TYR A 316 -1.74 14.94 0.51
C TYR A 316 -2.12 15.91 1.64
N ARG A 317 -1.58 17.14 1.62
CA ARG A 317 -1.94 18.14 2.63
C ARG A 317 -3.42 18.54 2.56
N ARG A 318 -3.96 18.71 1.36
CA ARG A 318 -5.39 18.93 1.13
C ARG A 318 -6.22 17.77 1.67
N SER A 319 -5.86 16.53 1.32
CA SER A 319 -6.54 15.33 1.82
C SER A 319 -6.50 15.24 3.35
N ALA A 320 -5.36 15.53 3.97
CA ALA A 320 -5.18 15.54 5.43
C ALA A 320 -6.04 16.61 6.13
N ARG A 321 -6.18 17.81 5.56
CA ARG A 321 -7.08 18.85 6.12
C ARG A 321 -8.55 18.49 6.03
N GLN A 322 -8.91 17.52 5.19
CA GLN A 322 -10.28 17.07 4.97
C GLN A 322 -10.56 15.70 5.58
N SER A 323 -9.58 15.12 6.28
CA SER A 323 -9.63 13.80 6.91
C SER A 323 -9.27 13.91 8.38
N PHE A 324 -9.83 13.03 9.20
CA PHE A 324 -9.74 13.12 10.64
C PHE A 324 -9.60 11.72 11.23
N SER A 325 -8.85 11.61 12.34
CA SER A 325 -9.06 10.48 13.24
C SER A 325 -10.39 10.69 13.96
N VAL A 326 -11.21 9.66 14.04
CA VAL A 326 -12.45 9.62 14.83
C VAL A 326 -12.35 8.51 15.85
N SER A 327 -12.78 8.78 17.08
CA SER A 327 -12.82 7.78 18.15
C SER A 327 -14.15 7.82 18.90
N PHE A 328 -14.64 6.65 19.31
CA PHE A 328 -15.88 6.50 20.07
C PHE A 328 -15.59 5.84 21.40
N SER A 329 -15.91 6.53 22.50
CA SER A 329 -15.73 6.02 23.85
C SER A 329 -17.04 5.46 24.40
N ASN A 330 -17.11 4.14 24.49
CA ASN A 330 -18.26 3.39 24.97
C ASN A 330 -18.07 3.02 26.45
N LYS A 331 -19.09 3.28 27.28
CA LYS A 331 -19.13 2.77 28.66
C LYS A 331 -19.16 1.23 28.62
N GLY A 332 -18.34 0.58 29.43
CA GLY A 332 -18.39 -0.87 29.65
C GLY A 332 -19.51 -1.27 30.60
N ASP A 333 -19.63 -2.57 30.86
CA ASP A 333 -20.68 -3.12 31.73
C ASP A 333 -20.35 -2.93 33.23
N GLU A 334 -19.06 -2.77 33.55
CA GLU A 334 -18.59 -2.44 34.91
C GLU A 334 -18.42 -0.93 35.09
N PRO A 335 -18.69 -0.37 36.29
CA PRO A 335 -18.46 1.04 36.58
C PRO A 335 -17.03 1.47 36.23
N ASN A 336 -16.89 2.65 35.62
CA ASN A 336 -15.60 3.24 35.22
C ASN A 336 -14.79 2.43 34.20
N THR A 337 -15.37 1.42 33.54
CA THR A 337 -14.75 0.76 32.40
C THR A 337 -15.18 1.42 31.10
N TYR A 338 -14.23 1.58 30.18
CA TYR A 338 -14.47 2.21 28.89
C TYR A 338 -13.76 1.43 27.79
N SER A 339 -14.39 1.33 26.62
CA SER A 339 -13.76 0.85 25.40
C SER A 339 -13.73 1.97 24.37
N THR A 340 -12.58 2.15 23.72
CA THR A 340 -12.42 3.15 22.68
C THR A 340 -12.07 2.46 21.37
N THR A 341 -12.91 2.67 20.36
CA THR A 341 -12.64 2.23 18.98
C THR A 341 -12.35 3.46 18.15
N SER A 342 -11.37 3.38 17.24
CA SER A 342 -10.96 4.51 16.41
C SER A 342 -10.84 4.10 14.95
N GLY A 343 -11.02 5.07 14.07
CA GLY A 343 -10.85 4.94 12.63
C GLY A 343 -10.57 6.30 12.00
N THR A 344 -10.66 6.36 10.69
CA THR A 344 -10.53 7.59 9.91
C THR A 344 -11.89 7.97 9.33
N MET A 345 -12.21 9.27 9.29
CA MET A 345 -13.36 9.81 8.58
C MET A 345 -12.96 11.05 7.80
N TRP A 346 -13.79 11.48 6.84
CA TRP A 346 -13.47 12.64 5.98
C TRP A 346 -14.72 13.41 5.59
N ILE A 347 -14.57 14.70 5.27
CA ILE A 347 -15.67 15.58 4.87
C ILE A 347 -16.27 15.09 3.56
N MET A 348 -17.55 14.71 3.57
CA MET A 348 -18.25 14.26 2.37
C MET A 348 -19.25 15.29 1.87
N ASP A 349 -20.10 15.79 2.76
CA ASP A 349 -21.24 16.64 2.39
C ASP A 349 -21.65 17.51 3.60
N TYR A 350 -22.53 18.47 3.38
CA TYR A 350 -23.10 19.29 4.45
C TYR A 350 -24.49 19.79 4.06
N GLN A 351 -25.34 19.96 5.06
CA GLN A 351 -26.69 20.48 4.84
C GLN A 351 -26.62 21.97 4.50
N LEU A 352 -27.30 22.39 3.42
CA LEU A 352 -27.43 23.79 3.05
C LEU A 352 -28.49 24.46 3.93
N ASN A 353 -28.11 25.56 4.59
CA ASN A 353 -29.06 26.39 5.34
C ASN A 353 -30.06 27.04 4.37
N GLN A 354 -31.36 26.78 4.58
CA GLN A 354 -32.46 27.40 3.82
C GLN A 354 -32.91 28.65 4.60
N GLY A 355 -32.48 29.84 4.18
CA GLY A 355 -32.81 31.11 4.83
C GLY A 355 -32.16 32.32 4.16
N ILE A 356 -32.60 33.54 4.52
CA ILE A 356 -32.12 34.82 3.95
C ILE A 356 -30.67 35.10 4.38
N ASP A 357 -30.30 34.72 5.60
CA ASP A 357 -28.93 34.84 6.11
C ASP A 357 -28.14 33.56 5.81
N LYS A 358 -27.18 33.64 4.87
CA LYS A 358 -26.25 32.54 4.52
C LYS A 358 -25.27 32.25 5.66
N LYS A 359 -25.74 31.60 6.71
CA LYS A 359 -24.91 31.11 7.83
C LYS A 359 -24.09 29.91 7.40
N TYR A 360 -22.93 29.71 8.02
CA TYR A 360 -22.11 28.53 7.81
C TYR A 360 -22.87 27.26 8.28
N PRO A 361 -22.76 26.12 7.57
CA PRO A 361 -23.52 24.92 7.90
C PRO A 361 -23.10 24.30 9.23
N THR A 362 -24.07 23.80 9.99
CA THR A 362 -23.85 23.17 11.31
C THR A 362 -24.12 21.67 11.32
N LYS A 363 -24.74 21.14 10.26
CA LYS A 363 -24.89 19.69 10.04
C LYS A 363 -24.00 19.23 8.90
N TRP A 364 -23.13 18.30 9.21
CA TRP A 364 -22.08 17.81 8.33
C TRP A 364 -22.12 16.30 8.23
N TYR A 365 -21.79 15.80 7.05
CA TYR A 365 -21.78 14.38 6.74
C TYR A 365 -20.34 13.93 6.43
N PHE A 366 -19.89 12.91 7.14
CA PHE A 366 -18.54 12.38 7.05
C PHE A 366 -18.56 10.94 6.55
N GLY A 367 -17.78 10.65 5.52
CA GLY A 367 -17.59 9.28 5.04
C GLY A 367 -16.59 8.52 5.93
N THR A 368 -16.86 7.24 6.18
CA THR A 368 -15.99 6.30 6.91
C THR A 368 -16.34 4.86 6.54
N ASN A 369 -15.77 3.85 7.21
CA ASN A 369 -16.18 2.45 7.05
C ASN A 369 -17.41 2.11 7.90
N ALA A 370 -18.17 1.11 7.48
CA ALA A 370 -19.33 0.62 8.24
C ALA A 370 -18.91 0.05 9.60
N HIS A 371 -17.81 -0.71 9.67
CA HIS A 371 -17.33 -1.23 10.95
C HIS A 371 -16.80 -0.15 11.90
N VAL A 372 -16.33 1.00 11.38
CA VAL A 372 -15.95 2.16 12.19
C VAL A 372 -17.19 2.86 12.72
N ALA A 373 -18.19 3.09 11.86
CA ALA A 373 -19.45 3.71 12.25
C ALA A 373 -20.23 2.85 13.27
N ASP A 374 -20.09 1.53 13.21
CA ASP A 374 -20.68 0.63 14.20
C ASP A 374 -20.17 0.88 15.62
N ALA A 375 -18.96 1.36 15.81
CA ALA A 375 -18.48 1.69 17.15
C ALA A 375 -19.31 2.79 17.85
N LEU A 376 -20.14 3.54 17.09
CA LEU A 376 -21.16 4.43 17.63
C LEU A 376 -22.39 3.63 18.10
N THR A 377 -22.50 3.49 19.41
CA THR A 377 -23.58 2.73 20.08
C THR A 377 -24.34 3.60 21.08
N ASN A 378 -25.41 3.06 21.66
CA ASN A 378 -26.13 3.74 22.75
C ASN A 378 -25.28 3.88 24.03
N LYS A 379 -24.15 3.16 24.13
CA LYS A 379 -23.17 3.28 25.21
C LYS A 379 -22.12 4.36 24.94
N THR A 380 -22.10 4.96 23.74
CA THR A 380 -21.11 5.99 23.39
C THR A 380 -21.46 7.28 24.10
N HIS A 381 -20.61 7.68 25.06
CA HIS A 381 -20.83 8.87 25.87
C HIS A 381 -19.99 10.08 25.45
N ARG A 382 -18.89 9.81 24.73
CA ARG A 382 -18.00 10.81 24.14
C ARG A 382 -17.49 10.31 22.80
N PHE A 383 -17.20 11.24 21.90
CA PHE A 383 -16.42 10.96 20.71
C PHE A 383 -15.29 11.98 20.57
N GLY A 384 -14.19 11.55 19.95
CA GLY A 384 -13.01 12.36 19.73
C GLY A 384 -12.75 12.59 18.24
N ILE A 385 -12.18 13.75 17.92
CA ILE A 385 -11.67 14.09 16.59
C ILE A 385 -10.22 14.56 16.73
N ILE A 386 -9.31 13.97 15.94
CA ILE A 386 -7.97 14.54 15.74
C ILE A 386 -7.93 15.13 14.33
N LYS A 387 -7.62 16.42 14.24
CA LYS A 387 -7.51 17.13 12.95
C LYS A 387 -6.14 17.78 12.78
N LEU A 388 -5.72 17.90 11.53
CA LEU A 388 -4.57 18.72 11.14
C LEU A 388 -4.96 20.21 11.14
N LEU A 389 -4.09 21.06 11.68
CA LEU A 389 -4.20 22.52 11.70
C LEU A 389 -3.55 23.15 10.47
N ASP A 390 -3.95 24.38 10.15
CA ASP A 390 -3.48 25.10 8.96
C ASP A 390 -1.98 25.47 8.99
N SER A 391 -1.40 25.46 10.19
CA SER A 391 0.04 25.61 10.40
C SER A 391 0.85 24.52 9.70
N ALA A 392 0.28 23.32 9.53
CA ALA A 392 0.95 22.18 8.93
C ALA A 392 1.39 22.50 7.49
N LYS A 393 2.67 22.25 7.19
CA LYS A 393 3.27 22.43 5.87
C LYS A 393 3.60 21.08 5.24
N ILE A 394 3.70 21.06 3.91
CA ILE A 394 4.31 19.93 3.20
C ILE A 394 5.78 19.80 3.58
N LEU A 395 6.37 18.64 3.29
CA LEU A 395 7.79 18.35 3.52
C LEU A 395 8.24 18.49 4.98
N THR A 396 7.29 18.57 5.92
CA THR A 396 7.54 18.67 7.35
C THR A 396 7.34 17.31 8.01
N LYS A 397 8.34 16.83 8.76
CA LYS A 397 8.22 15.63 9.58
C LYS A 397 7.41 15.95 10.82
N PHE A 398 6.22 15.38 10.92
CA PHE A 398 5.39 15.47 12.11
C PHE A 398 5.85 14.48 13.18
N ARG A 399 5.48 14.76 14.42
CA ARG A 399 5.50 13.81 15.54
C ARG A 399 4.18 13.02 15.55
N LEU A 400 4.02 12.13 16.52
CA LEU A 400 2.72 11.50 16.78
C LEU A 400 1.65 12.57 17.00
N ALA A 401 0.42 12.32 16.56
CA ALA A 401 -0.61 13.34 16.47
C ALA A 401 -0.97 13.98 17.83
N GLY A 402 -0.89 13.22 18.95
CA GLY A 402 -1.06 13.77 20.29
C GLY A 402 0.11 14.63 20.78
N LEU A 403 1.27 14.55 20.14
CA LEU A 403 2.55 15.14 20.56
C LEU A 403 3.08 16.23 19.60
N ASP A 404 2.25 16.68 18.66
CA ASP A 404 2.63 17.64 17.62
C ASP A 404 1.68 18.85 17.60
N ASP A 405 2.25 20.05 17.52
CA ASP A 405 1.49 21.32 17.54
C ASP A 405 0.68 21.58 16.27
N ASN A 406 0.91 20.81 15.21
CA ASN A 406 0.14 20.87 13.98
C ASN A 406 -1.16 20.07 14.06
N PHE A 407 -1.45 19.41 15.18
CA PHE A 407 -2.66 18.64 15.39
C PHE A 407 -3.38 19.12 16.65
N VAL A 408 -4.70 19.02 16.62
CA VAL A 408 -5.53 19.22 17.81
C VAL A 408 -6.41 18.00 18.03
N ASN A 409 -6.39 17.49 19.26
CA ASN A 409 -7.26 16.42 19.72
C ASN A 409 -8.44 17.02 20.49
N LEU A 410 -9.65 16.78 20.00
CA LEU A 410 -10.89 17.39 20.45
C LEU A 410 -11.81 16.30 20.97
N THR A 411 -12.40 16.49 22.14
CA THR A 411 -13.37 15.56 22.71
C THR A 411 -14.72 16.25 22.87
N PHE A 412 -15.79 15.56 22.47
CA PHE A 412 -17.16 16.09 22.47
C PHE A 412 -18.10 15.24 23.32
N LYS A 413 -19.13 15.88 23.85
CA LYS A 413 -20.32 15.25 24.45
C LYS A 413 -21.60 15.87 23.91
N SER A 414 -22.74 15.25 24.18
CA SER A 414 -24.04 15.83 23.82
C SER A 414 -24.37 17.03 24.72
N LYS A 415 -24.99 18.07 24.15
CA LYS A 415 -25.60 19.16 24.93
C LYS A 415 -26.90 18.75 25.62
N LYS A 416 -27.59 17.72 25.12
CA LYS A 416 -28.82 17.23 25.76
C LYS A 416 -28.40 16.49 27.02
N ASN A 417 -29.13 16.70 28.13
CA ASN A 417 -28.89 16.03 29.42
C ASN A 417 -29.19 14.52 29.36
N ASN A 418 -28.43 13.78 28.56
CA ASN A 418 -28.39 12.33 28.50
C ASN A 418 -26.98 11.90 28.09
N ASP A 419 -26.42 11.00 28.88
CA ASP A 419 -25.04 10.50 28.84
C ASP A 419 -24.54 9.93 27.50
N ASN A 420 -25.32 9.94 26.42
CA ASN A 420 -24.94 9.35 25.13
C ASN A 420 -24.97 10.37 23.97
N VAL A 421 -24.03 10.22 23.03
CA VAL A 421 -23.92 11.12 21.86
C VAL A 421 -24.67 10.60 20.63
N LYS A 422 -24.95 9.29 20.58
CA LYS A 422 -25.68 8.67 19.48
C LYS A 422 -27.10 9.24 19.39
N ASP A 423 -27.48 9.70 18.21
CA ASP A 423 -28.73 10.42 17.91
C ASP A 423 -28.94 11.74 18.69
N ASN A 424 -27.95 12.14 19.51
CA ASN A 424 -27.95 13.34 20.33
C ASN A 424 -26.78 14.28 19.98
N GLY A 425 -26.32 14.25 18.74
CA GLY A 425 -25.21 15.06 18.23
C GLY A 425 -24.44 14.39 17.11
N ILE A 426 -24.38 13.05 17.12
CA ILE A 426 -23.84 12.26 16.01
C ILE A 426 -24.72 11.04 15.73
N LYS A 427 -24.89 10.67 14.46
CA LYS A 427 -25.62 9.44 14.07
C LYS A 427 -25.07 8.85 12.78
N THR A 428 -25.31 7.57 12.55
CA THR A 428 -25.06 6.93 11.25
C THR A 428 -26.29 7.12 10.34
N VAL A 429 -26.14 7.84 9.23
CA VAL A 429 -27.25 8.13 8.30
C VAL A 429 -27.31 7.17 7.12
N PHE A 430 -26.18 6.53 6.78
CA PHE A 430 -26.10 5.50 5.76
C PHE A 430 -25.05 4.47 6.15
N SER A 431 -25.32 3.21 5.81
CA SER A 431 -24.36 2.12 5.89
C SER A 431 -24.52 1.26 4.63
N GLY A 432 -23.41 0.82 4.06
CA GLY A 432 -23.35 -0.11 2.93
C GLY A 432 -23.70 -1.55 3.30
N LYS A 433 -24.36 -1.77 4.44
CA LYS A 433 -24.96 -3.06 4.82
C LYS A 433 -26.32 -3.18 4.16
N GLU A 434 -26.64 -4.36 3.63
CA GLU A 434 -27.93 -4.61 2.97
C GLU A 434 -28.25 -3.50 1.97
N PHE A 435 -27.33 -3.21 1.05
CA PHE A 435 -27.51 -2.18 0.03
C PHE A 435 -27.97 -2.77 -1.31
N LEU A 436 -27.80 -4.08 -1.51
CA LEU A 436 -28.22 -4.83 -2.69
C LEU A 436 -29.63 -5.41 -2.53
N SER A 437 -30.26 -5.66 -3.67
CA SER A 437 -31.63 -6.18 -3.76
C SER A 437 -31.71 -7.70 -3.58
N LYS A 438 -30.64 -8.43 -3.93
CA LYS A 438 -30.52 -9.89 -3.75
C LYS A 438 -29.58 -10.21 -2.59
N ASN A 439 -29.90 -11.24 -1.80
CA ASN A 439 -29.07 -11.65 -0.67
C ASN A 439 -27.92 -12.58 -1.16
N PRO A 440 -26.66 -12.39 -0.72
CA PRO A 440 -25.53 -13.26 -1.09
C PRO A 440 -25.79 -14.76 -0.90
N VAL A 441 -26.56 -15.12 0.13
CA VAL A 441 -26.86 -16.52 0.47
C VAL A 441 -27.64 -17.25 -0.62
N GLU A 442 -28.33 -16.50 -1.49
CA GLU A 442 -29.09 -17.06 -2.61
C GLU A 442 -28.20 -17.67 -3.68
N TYR A 443 -26.94 -17.25 -3.76
CA TYR A 443 -25.97 -17.79 -4.71
C TYR A 443 -25.24 -19.02 -4.19
N LEU A 444 -25.31 -19.32 -2.89
CA LEU A 444 -24.46 -20.31 -2.26
C LEU A 444 -24.97 -21.74 -2.48
N THR A 445 -24.05 -22.71 -2.39
CA THR A 445 -24.40 -24.14 -2.29
C THR A 445 -25.41 -24.39 -1.17
N PRO A 446 -26.26 -25.43 -1.24
CA PRO A 446 -27.28 -25.70 -0.21
C PRO A 446 -26.72 -25.75 1.21
N THR A 447 -25.55 -26.38 1.39
CA THR A 447 -24.87 -26.49 2.70
C THR A 447 -24.49 -25.11 3.25
N GLN A 448 -23.86 -24.27 2.44
CA GLN A 448 -23.44 -22.94 2.88
C GLN A 448 -24.60 -21.96 2.98
N LYS A 449 -25.63 -22.13 2.15
CA LYS A 449 -26.87 -21.37 2.24
C LYS A 449 -27.57 -21.58 3.58
N GLU A 450 -27.63 -22.82 4.08
CA GLU A 450 -28.17 -23.10 5.41
C GLU A 450 -27.29 -22.53 6.53
N LYS A 451 -25.96 -22.73 6.43
CA LYS A 451 -24.99 -22.21 7.40
C LYS A 451 -25.06 -20.69 7.54
N TYR A 452 -25.13 -19.98 6.42
CA TYR A 452 -25.12 -18.53 6.34
C TYR A 452 -26.51 -17.93 6.14
N LYS A 453 -27.61 -18.65 6.43
CA LYS A 453 -28.98 -18.20 6.11
C LYS A 453 -29.37 -16.79 6.60
N ASN A 454 -28.72 -16.33 7.66
CA ASN A 454 -28.94 -15.00 8.25
C ASN A 454 -27.97 -13.92 7.75
N ALA A 455 -26.90 -14.31 7.05
CA ALA A 455 -25.92 -13.40 6.51
C ALA A 455 -26.54 -12.51 5.43
N LYS A 456 -26.00 -11.31 5.28
CA LYS A 456 -26.44 -10.30 4.30
C LYS A 456 -25.27 -9.73 3.52
N ASP A 457 -25.57 -9.00 2.44
CA ASP A 457 -24.55 -8.26 1.70
C ASP A 457 -24.01 -7.10 2.52
N PHE A 458 -22.72 -6.80 2.37
CA PHE A 458 -22.19 -5.52 2.77
C PHE A 458 -21.05 -5.05 1.87
N ILE A 459 -20.90 -3.75 1.82
CA ILE A 459 -19.71 -3.04 1.37
C ILE A 459 -19.31 -2.09 2.49
N ASP A 460 -18.03 -2.07 2.84
CA ASP A 460 -17.58 -1.46 4.10
C ASP A 460 -17.47 0.07 4.01
N PHE A 461 -18.62 0.73 3.95
CA PHE A 461 -18.77 2.17 3.87
C PHE A 461 -19.95 2.63 4.71
N ALA A 462 -19.82 3.77 5.37
CA ALA A 462 -20.89 4.42 6.08
C ALA A 462 -20.73 5.93 6.06
N VAL A 463 -21.81 6.62 6.39
CA VAL A 463 -21.85 8.07 6.51
C VAL A 463 -22.34 8.42 7.91
N LEU A 464 -21.53 9.20 8.62
CA LEU A 464 -21.86 9.78 9.91
C LEU A 464 -22.36 11.22 9.70
N GLU A 465 -23.47 11.58 10.32
CA GLU A 465 -23.88 12.97 10.48
C GLU A 465 -23.41 13.49 11.83
N ILE A 466 -22.76 14.64 11.86
CA ILE A 466 -22.47 15.41 13.06
C ILE A 466 -23.28 16.71 13.02
N ASP A 467 -24.02 16.96 14.09
CA ASP A 467 -24.76 18.20 14.33
C ASP A 467 -24.04 19.04 15.38
N PHE A 468 -23.30 20.05 14.92
CA PHE A 468 -22.49 20.94 15.77
C PHE A 468 -23.34 21.81 16.69
N GLU A 469 -24.66 21.94 16.45
CA GLU A 469 -25.56 22.61 17.39
C GLU A 469 -25.88 21.74 18.60
N ASN A 470 -25.79 20.42 18.49
CA ASN A 470 -26.20 19.46 19.51
C ASN A 470 -25.04 18.87 20.32
N ILE A 471 -23.80 19.27 20.06
CA ILE A 471 -22.60 18.84 20.80
C ILE A 471 -21.88 19.99 21.47
N GLU A 472 -21.15 19.70 22.54
CA GLU A 472 -20.28 20.64 23.22
C GLU A 472 -18.84 20.11 23.31
N LEU A 473 -17.88 21.02 23.20
CA LEU A 473 -16.45 20.73 23.34
C LEU A 473 -16.11 20.54 24.82
N VAL A 474 -15.61 19.36 25.18
CA VAL A 474 -15.17 19.00 26.54
C VAL A 474 -13.71 19.38 26.74
N SER A 475 -12.87 19.11 25.76
CA SER A 475 -11.43 19.38 25.82
C SER A 475 -10.83 19.52 24.43
N ALA A 476 -9.84 20.39 24.30
CA ALA A 476 -8.95 20.49 23.15
C ALA A 476 -7.49 20.44 23.63
N LEU A 477 -6.69 19.55 23.05
CA LEU A 477 -5.28 19.34 23.37
C LEU A 477 -4.40 19.50 22.12
N THR A 478 -3.27 20.20 22.25
CA THR A 478 -2.17 20.28 21.26
C THR A 478 -0.87 19.96 21.97
N SER A 479 -0.10 18.97 21.50
CA SER A 479 1.11 18.49 22.20
C SER A 479 0.88 18.27 23.71
N ASP A 480 -0.16 17.51 24.06
CA ASP A 480 -0.65 17.26 25.43
C ASP A 480 -1.01 18.52 26.26
N THR A 481 -0.96 19.72 25.68
CA THR A 481 -1.28 20.98 26.37
C THR A 481 -2.73 21.35 26.12
N SER A 482 -3.48 21.66 27.19
CA SER A 482 -4.86 22.13 27.06
C SER A 482 -4.92 23.50 26.38
N VAL A 483 -5.63 23.54 25.26
CA VAL A 483 -5.92 24.75 24.49
C VAL A 483 -7.44 24.98 24.40
N THR A 484 -8.21 24.32 25.25
CA THR A 484 -9.68 24.39 25.28
C THR A 484 -10.19 25.83 25.35
N SER A 485 -9.54 26.68 26.15
CA SER A 485 -9.89 28.10 26.27
C SER A 485 -9.66 28.93 24.99
N LYS A 486 -8.81 28.45 24.06
CA LYS A 486 -8.63 29.05 22.73
C LYS A 486 -9.80 28.75 21.79
N TYR A 487 -10.65 27.78 22.15
CA TYR A 487 -11.76 27.30 21.35
C TYR A 487 -13.10 27.33 22.11
N PRO A 488 -13.61 28.50 22.56
CA PRO A 488 -14.96 28.64 23.09
C PRO A 488 -16.00 28.58 21.95
N LEU A 489 -15.91 27.54 21.11
CA LEU A 489 -16.64 27.40 19.88
C LEU A 489 -17.85 26.50 20.10
N THR A 490 -19.01 26.95 19.64
CA THR A 490 -20.24 26.15 19.58
C THR A 490 -20.90 26.37 18.22
N GLY A 491 -21.75 25.44 17.80
CA GLY A 491 -22.57 25.59 16.59
C GLY A 491 -21.72 25.92 15.36
N GLU A 492 -22.08 27.02 14.70
CA GLU A 492 -21.43 27.54 13.49
C GLU A 492 -19.90 27.69 13.60
N LYS A 493 -19.41 28.32 14.68
CA LYS A 493 -17.98 28.56 14.88
C LYS A 493 -17.20 27.27 15.07
N LEU A 494 -17.81 26.29 15.74
CA LEU A 494 -17.20 24.98 15.94
C LEU A 494 -17.15 24.22 14.61
N ALA A 495 -18.28 24.18 13.87
CA ALA A 495 -18.34 23.56 12.56
C ALA A 495 -17.25 24.10 11.62
N LYS A 496 -17.14 25.43 11.50
CA LYS A 496 -16.14 26.10 10.66
C LYS A 496 -14.70 25.77 11.04
N PHE A 497 -14.41 25.70 12.35
CA PHE A 497 -13.09 25.31 12.84
C PHE A 497 -12.74 23.85 12.53
N ILE A 498 -13.66 22.92 12.80
CA ILE A 498 -13.42 21.48 12.58
C ILE A 498 -13.22 21.19 11.10
N THR A 499 -14.04 21.80 10.26
CA THR A 499 -14.08 21.54 8.83
C THR A 499 -13.11 22.41 8.03
N ASN A 500 -12.24 23.20 8.68
CA ASN A 500 -11.24 24.05 8.01
C ASN A 500 -11.86 25.01 6.99
N ASP A 501 -12.99 25.62 7.35
CA ASP A 501 -13.74 26.56 6.50
C ASP A 501 -14.17 26.00 5.13
N TYR A 502 -14.32 24.68 5.04
CA TYR A 502 -14.53 23.96 3.78
C TYR A 502 -15.78 24.38 2.99
N ALA A 503 -16.87 24.77 3.66
CA ALA A 503 -18.09 25.19 2.95
C ALA A 503 -17.91 26.50 2.16
N ASP A 504 -17.02 27.37 2.62
CA ASP A 504 -16.73 28.66 1.98
C ASP A 504 -15.60 28.53 0.92
N ASP A 505 -14.76 27.49 1.00
CA ASP A 505 -13.70 27.20 0.03
C ASP A 505 -14.12 26.16 -1.03
N VAL A 506 -14.97 26.61 -1.96
CA VAL A 506 -15.54 25.76 -3.04
C VAL A 506 -14.48 25.06 -3.88
N LYS A 507 -13.29 25.65 -4.04
CA LYS A 507 -12.20 25.06 -4.85
C LYS A 507 -11.59 23.82 -4.21
N GLN A 508 -11.66 23.71 -2.89
CA GLN A 508 -11.13 22.57 -2.15
C GLN A 508 -12.14 21.43 -2.02
N GLN A 509 -13.38 21.61 -2.46
CA GLN A 509 -14.42 20.63 -2.23
C GLN A 509 -14.17 19.33 -3.01
N ILE A 510 -14.41 18.20 -2.34
CA ILE A 510 -14.37 16.89 -2.96
C ILE A 510 -15.45 16.78 -4.03
N LYS A 511 -15.18 15.90 -4.98
CA LYS A 511 -16.15 15.41 -5.96
C LYS A 511 -16.16 13.89 -5.89
N PHE A 512 -17.12 13.25 -6.53
CA PHE A 512 -17.08 11.81 -6.75
C PHE A 512 -16.77 11.53 -8.21
N LYS A 513 -15.90 10.55 -8.45
CA LYS A 513 -15.63 10.10 -9.82
C LYS A 513 -16.90 9.45 -10.38
N ALA A 514 -17.30 9.89 -11.57
CA ALA A 514 -18.57 9.47 -12.18
C ALA A 514 -18.59 8.01 -12.64
N ASN A 515 -17.42 7.44 -12.93
CA ASN A 515 -17.26 6.04 -13.34
C ASN A 515 -16.20 5.36 -12.49
N SER A 516 -16.37 4.06 -12.28
CA SER A 516 -15.34 3.21 -11.69
C SER A 516 -14.20 2.92 -12.68
N TYR A 517 -13.16 2.23 -12.23
CA TYR A 517 -12.06 1.75 -13.09
C TYR A 517 -12.37 0.40 -13.77
N LEU A 518 -13.61 -0.10 -13.72
CA LEU A 518 -14.00 -1.42 -14.21
C LEU A 518 -13.95 -1.56 -15.74
N SER A 519 -14.38 -0.54 -16.48
CA SER A 519 -14.36 -0.56 -17.95
C SER A 519 -12.94 -0.39 -18.50
N ASP A 520 -12.66 -0.96 -19.66
CA ASP A 520 -11.32 -0.86 -20.27
C ASP A 520 -10.91 0.60 -20.54
N GLU A 521 -11.87 1.45 -20.94
CA GLU A 521 -11.64 2.87 -21.17
C GLU A 521 -11.21 3.61 -19.89
N ASN A 522 -11.88 3.36 -18.77
CA ASN A 522 -11.52 4.00 -17.51
C ASN A 522 -10.30 3.35 -16.86
N TYR A 523 -10.11 2.04 -17.01
CA TYR A 523 -8.95 1.34 -16.49
C TYR A 523 -7.65 1.86 -17.11
N LYS A 524 -7.64 2.20 -18.40
CA LYS A 524 -6.46 2.83 -19.06
C LYS A 524 -5.97 4.10 -18.36
N LYS A 525 -6.85 4.84 -17.66
CA LYS A 525 -6.46 6.02 -16.89
C LYS A 525 -5.68 5.67 -15.63
N ILE A 526 -5.78 4.44 -15.12
CA ILE A 526 -5.09 3.97 -13.92
C ILE A 526 -4.09 2.83 -14.21
N ASP A 527 -3.88 2.50 -15.49
CA ASP A 527 -2.95 1.44 -15.92
C ASP A 527 -1.53 2.00 -16.13
N PHE A 528 -0.77 2.12 -15.03
CA PHE A 528 0.55 2.75 -15.07
C PHE A 528 1.60 1.87 -15.79
N PRO A 529 2.38 2.42 -16.74
CA PRO A 529 3.49 1.71 -17.35
C PRO A 529 4.61 1.40 -16.35
N LEU A 530 5.19 0.20 -16.46
CA LEU A 530 6.29 -0.25 -15.61
C LEU A 530 7.67 0.21 -16.09
N SER A 531 7.76 0.70 -17.33
CA SER A 531 8.94 1.33 -17.91
C SER A 531 8.52 2.55 -18.72
N ILE A 532 9.33 3.60 -18.65
CA ILE A 532 9.10 4.87 -19.34
C ILE A 532 10.31 5.14 -20.23
N ASP A 533 10.07 5.60 -21.46
CA ASP A 533 11.13 6.10 -22.33
C ASP A 533 11.78 7.32 -21.68
N ALA A 534 13.11 7.32 -21.59
CA ALA A 534 13.89 8.41 -21.02
C ALA A 534 13.54 9.78 -21.64
N LYS A 535 13.09 9.82 -22.90
CA LYS A 535 12.65 11.05 -23.59
C LYS A 535 11.40 11.68 -22.99
N ASN A 536 10.53 10.89 -22.35
CA ASN A 536 9.27 11.33 -21.75
C ASN A 536 9.32 11.34 -20.20
N ALA A 537 10.51 11.24 -19.61
CA ALA A 537 10.68 10.98 -18.18
C ALA A 537 10.06 12.03 -17.24
N ASN A 538 9.89 13.28 -17.71
CA ASN A 538 9.44 14.40 -16.88
C ASN A 538 7.92 14.61 -16.87
N ASP A 539 7.15 13.95 -17.73
CA ASP A 539 5.72 14.23 -17.90
C ASP A 539 4.88 12.98 -18.25
N TRP A 540 5.47 11.78 -18.23
CA TRP A 540 4.81 10.55 -18.67
C TRP A 540 3.53 10.19 -17.91
N TRP A 541 3.38 10.71 -16.69
CA TRP A 541 2.21 10.48 -15.84
C TRP A 541 1.04 11.42 -16.19
N ASN A 542 1.27 12.43 -17.04
CA ASN A 542 0.21 13.30 -17.52
C ASN A 542 -0.81 12.48 -18.31
N GLY A 543 -2.09 12.56 -17.90
CA GLY A 543 -3.17 11.77 -18.49
C GLY A 543 -3.54 10.49 -17.72
N TYR A 544 -2.78 10.15 -16.68
CA TYR A 544 -3.15 9.10 -15.72
C TYR A 544 -3.80 9.69 -14.47
N ASP A 545 -4.71 8.92 -13.87
CA ASP A 545 -5.26 9.20 -12.55
C ASP A 545 -4.25 8.75 -11.49
N GLU A 546 -3.95 9.60 -10.53
CA GLU A 546 -3.04 9.29 -9.43
C GLU A 546 -3.83 9.18 -8.13
N LEU A 547 -3.53 8.19 -7.30
CA LEU A 547 -4.26 7.91 -6.07
C LEU A 547 -3.55 8.47 -4.85
N PHE A 548 -4.28 9.26 -4.07
CA PHE A 548 -3.84 9.86 -2.82
C PHE A 548 -4.70 9.31 -1.69
N ILE A 549 -4.06 8.71 -0.70
CA ILE A 549 -4.68 8.18 0.51
C ILE A 549 -4.07 8.88 1.70
N THR A 550 -4.91 9.27 2.67
CA THR A 550 -4.47 9.84 3.94
C THR A 550 -5.33 9.30 5.05
N GLY A 551 -4.69 8.81 6.11
CA GLY A 551 -5.36 8.20 7.25
C GLY A 551 -4.60 8.37 8.55
N TYR A 552 -5.24 7.94 9.64
CA TYR A 552 -4.72 8.07 11.00
C TYR A 552 -4.64 6.70 11.70
N PRO A 553 -3.81 5.76 11.20
CA PRO A 553 -3.58 4.50 11.91
C PRO A 553 -2.94 4.71 13.28
N SER A 554 -3.11 3.70 14.14
CA SER A 554 -2.37 3.60 15.39
C SER A 554 -0.86 3.66 15.13
N ALA A 555 -0.16 4.41 15.97
CA ALA A 555 1.29 4.55 15.91
C ALA A 555 2.06 3.29 16.35
N ARG A 556 1.37 2.24 16.82
CA ARG A 556 2.00 1.02 17.36
C ARG A 556 2.99 0.36 16.38
N ASN A 557 2.72 0.42 15.08
CA ASN A 557 3.60 -0.11 14.03
C ASN A 557 4.20 1.01 13.16
N ASP A 558 4.34 2.23 13.69
CA ASP A 558 5.12 3.28 13.05
C ASP A 558 6.61 2.90 13.09
N TYR A 559 7.05 2.20 12.04
CA TYR A 559 8.43 1.72 11.90
C TYR A 559 9.44 2.84 11.60
N PHE A 560 8.98 4.09 11.45
CA PHE A 560 9.86 5.25 11.30
C PHE A 560 10.31 5.83 12.64
N LEU A 561 9.71 5.40 13.77
CA LEU A 561 10.14 5.81 15.10
C LEU A 561 11.48 5.14 15.47
N LYS A 562 12.54 5.94 15.56
CA LYS A 562 13.91 5.46 15.82
C LYS A 562 14.19 5.39 17.32
N PRO A 563 14.73 4.28 17.85
CA PRO A 563 15.22 4.22 19.23
C PRO A 563 16.22 5.34 19.52
N TYR A 564 16.22 5.87 20.75
CA TYR A 564 17.09 6.96 21.23
C TYR A 564 16.82 8.35 20.62
N VAL A 565 16.14 8.43 19.47
CA VAL A 565 15.75 9.69 18.81
C VAL A 565 14.29 10.03 19.14
N ASP A 566 13.40 9.04 19.03
CA ASP A 566 11.95 9.20 19.19
C ASP A 566 11.42 8.47 20.45
N ASP A 567 12.23 8.33 21.50
CA ASP A 567 11.88 7.50 22.67
C ASP A 567 10.66 8.01 23.45
N ASP A 568 10.41 9.31 23.45
CA ASP A 568 9.20 9.92 24.00
C ASP A 568 7.94 9.50 23.22
N GLN A 569 8.03 9.49 21.89
CA GLN A 569 6.96 9.04 20.99
C GLN A 569 6.76 7.52 21.07
N ARG A 570 7.84 6.73 21.10
CA ARG A 570 7.77 5.26 21.20
C ARG A 570 7.04 4.80 22.45
N LYS A 571 7.20 5.50 23.57
CA LYS A 571 6.45 5.24 24.83
C LYS A 571 4.95 5.47 24.67
N ARG A 572 4.55 6.38 23.77
CA ARG A 572 3.15 6.78 23.52
C ARG A 572 2.50 6.05 22.35
N ALA A 573 3.28 5.45 21.46
CA ALA A 573 2.83 4.82 20.21
C ALA A 573 1.65 3.84 20.37
N LYS A 574 1.55 3.14 21.50
CA LYS A 574 0.44 2.21 21.80
C LYS A 574 -0.93 2.90 21.93
N PHE A 575 -0.95 4.18 22.28
CA PHE A 575 -2.15 4.94 22.64
C PHE A 575 -2.36 6.17 21.75
N ASP A 576 -1.52 6.36 20.74
CA ASP A 576 -1.52 7.53 19.86
C ASP A 576 -1.61 7.10 18.39
N PHE A 577 -1.75 8.09 17.51
CA PHE A 577 -1.93 7.91 16.07
C PHE A 577 -0.81 8.60 15.30
N SER A 578 -0.48 8.02 14.15
CA SER A 578 0.40 8.64 13.17
C SER A 578 -0.44 8.98 11.94
N LEU A 579 -0.24 10.15 11.35
CA LEU A 579 -0.78 10.43 10.00
C LEU A 579 0.00 9.60 8.98
N TRP A 580 -0.67 8.89 8.08
CA TRP A 580 -0.03 8.07 7.04
C TRP A 580 -0.56 8.42 5.65
N THR A 581 0.32 8.31 4.66
CA THR A 581 -0.01 8.44 3.24
C THR A 581 0.44 7.20 2.46
N ASN A 582 -0.10 7.00 1.25
CA ASN A 582 0.35 5.94 0.34
C ASN A 582 1.60 6.31 -0.47
N SER A 583 2.40 7.26 0.02
CA SER A 583 3.63 7.72 -0.63
C SER A 583 4.82 6.78 -0.40
N ASP A 584 5.90 7.05 -1.15
CA ASP A 584 7.14 6.29 -1.08
C ASP A 584 7.87 6.52 0.26
N TYR A 585 8.11 5.45 1.03
CA TYR A 585 8.76 5.52 2.34
C TYR A 585 10.14 6.20 2.30
N ARG A 586 10.84 6.15 1.15
CA ARG A 586 12.17 6.78 0.99
C ARG A 586 12.13 8.30 1.13
N PHE A 587 10.95 8.90 0.99
CA PHE A 587 10.73 10.32 1.20
C PHE A 587 10.96 10.72 2.66
N TYR A 588 10.81 9.79 3.60
CA TYR A 588 10.94 10.08 5.02
C TYR A 588 12.30 10.69 5.36
N ASP A 589 13.42 10.09 4.97
CA ASP A 589 14.75 10.68 5.24
C ASP A 589 15.31 11.48 4.06
N GLY A 590 14.81 11.28 2.83
CA GLY A 590 15.34 11.92 1.63
C GLY A 590 14.85 13.35 1.33
N LEU A 591 13.80 13.83 2.00
CA LEU A 591 13.25 15.18 1.79
C LEU A 591 13.84 16.26 2.69
N VAL A 592 14.65 15.87 3.68
CA VAL A 592 15.43 16.84 4.45
C VAL A 592 16.55 17.37 3.54
N PRO A 593 16.69 18.69 3.36
CA PRO A 593 17.76 19.25 2.54
C PRO A 593 19.13 18.76 3.03
N ASN A 594 19.99 18.36 2.09
CA ASN A 594 21.40 18.13 2.42
C ASN A 594 22.10 19.46 2.78
N ASP A 595 23.38 19.42 3.16
CA ASP A 595 24.16 20.63 3.49
C ASP A 595 24.22 21.67 2.35
N SER A 596 23.80 21.30 1.12
CA SER A 596 23.67 22.20 -0.03
C SER A 596 22.27 22.80 -0.23
N GLY A 597 21.31 22.52 0.67
CA GLY A 597 19.95 23.04 0.61
C GLY A 597 19.05 22.39 -0.45
N VAL A 598 19.50 21.31 -1.10
CA VAL A 598 18.75 20.63 -2.18
C VAL A 598 18.21 19.29 -1.66
N PRO A 599 16.89 19.02 -1.76
CA PRO A 599 16.35 17.70 -1.43
C PRO A 599 16.99 16.61 -2.29
N SER A 600 17.28 15.45 -1.70
CA SER A 600 17.88 14.31 -2.42
C SER A 600 16.93 13.66 -3.44
N ILE A 601 15.65 14.05 -3.43
CA ILE A 601 14.59 13.47 -4.25
C ILE A 601 13.97 14.56 -5.11
N PRO A 602 13.89 14.38 -6.45
CA PRO A 602 13.34 15.38 -7.34
C PRO A 602 11.84 15.58 -7.13
N THR A 603 11.36 16.81 -7.34
CA THR A 603 9.94 17.21 -7.19
C THR A 603 9.02 16.40 -8.09
N SER A 604 9.48 16.04 -9.29
CA SER A 604 8.79 15.14 -10.23
C SER A 604 8.40 13.78 -9.63
N ARG A 605 9.04 13.37 -8.52
CA ARG A 605 8.65 12.17 -7.77
C ARG A 605 7.75 12.48 -6.58
N THR A 606 7.97 13.59 -5.89
CA THR A 606 7.25 13.94 -4.66
C THR A 606 5.87 14.51 -4.91
N ASP A 607 5.63 15.11 -6.07
CA ASP A 607 4.35 15.72 -6.43
C ASP A 607 3.28 14.68 -6.83
N ARG A 608 3.72 13.45 -7.07
CA ARG A 608 2.88 12.36 -7.59
C ARG A 608 2.16 11.58 -6.50
N GLY A 609 1.02 11.03 -6.88
CA GLY A 609 0.30 10.02 -6.09
C GLY A 609 0.86 8.61 -6.34
N ASN A 610 0.17 7.61 -5.80
CA ASN A 610 0.42 6.21 -6.10
C ASN A 610 -0.66 5.65 -7.03
N PHE A 611 -0.73 4.33 -7.20
CA PHE A 611 -1.68 3.67 -8.09
C PHE A 611 -2.15 2.35 -7.52
N LEU A 612 -2.80 1.52 -8.34
CA LEU A 612 -3.31 0.22 -7.92
C LEU A 612 -2.17 -0.80 -7.78
N SER A 613 -2.33 -1.70 -6.82
CA SER A 613 -1.37 -2.75 -6.51
C SER A 613 -1.38 -3.85 -7.59
N TYR A 614 -0.21 -4.40 -7.87
CA TYR A 614 -0.06 -5.58 -8.71
C TYR A 614 -0.26 -6.88 -7.93
N ASN A 615 -0.91 -6.88 -6.75
CA ASN A 615 -1.22 -8.11 -6.02
C ASN A 615 -2.01 -9.12 -6.87
N ILE A 616 -1.78 -10.42 -6.64
CA ILE A 616 -2.33 -11.54 -7.42
C ILE A 616 -3.27 -12.42 -6.60
N GLY A 617 -3.06 -12.52 -5.29
CA GLY A 617 -4.20 -12.76 -4.39
C GLY A 617 -5.15 -11.56 -4.52
N TYR A 618 -6.39 -11.55 -4.07
CA TYR A 618 -7.35 -10.45 -4.32
C TYR A 618 -7.73 -10.15 -5.80
N ARG A 619 -6.80 -10.05 -6.76
CA ARG A 619 -7.10 -9.69 -8.14
C ARG A 619 -8.04 -10.70 -8.80
N THR A 620 -9.21 -10.22 -9.22
CA THR A 620 -10.21 -11.04 -9.93
C THR A 620 -9.99 -11.00 -11.44
N PHE A 621 -9.67 -9.82 -11.99
CA PHE A 621 -9.48 -9.62 -13.43
C PHE A 621 -8.00 -9.66 -13.80
N ASN A 622 -7.59 -10.63 -14.60
CA ASN A 622 -6.19 -10.88 -14.95
C ASN A 622 -5.54 -9.65 -15.60
N ASN A 623 -6.27 -8.99 -16.51
CA ASN A 623 -5.82 -7.83 -17.27
C ASN A 623 -5.96 -6.49 -16.53
N LYS A 624 -6.52 -6.46 -15.31
CA LYS A 624 -6.72 -5.22 -14.54
C LYS A 624 -6.11 -5.33 -13.14
N PRO A 625 -4.78 -5.21 -13.02
CA PRO A 625 -4.10 -5.09 -11.74
C PRO A 625 -4.85 -4.24 -10.70
N GLY A 626 -5.07 -4.86 -9.55
CA GLY A 626 -5.69 -4.22 -8.39
C GLY A 626 -7.21 -4.08 -8.45
N LEU A 627 -7.92 -4.63 -9.44
CA LEU A 627 -9.38 -4.76 -9.37
C LEU A 627 -9.78 -6.12 -8.77
N THR A 628 -10.75 -6.04 -7.88
CA THR A 628 -11.22 -7.14 -7.02
C THR A 628 -12.75 -7.13 -7.03
N ASP A 629 -13.38 -8.25 -7.36
CA ASP A 629 -14.76 -8.52 -6.95
C ASP A 629 -14.72 -9.18 -5.58
N SER A 630 -15.17 -8.48 -4.54
CA SER A 630 -15.04 -8.97 -3.17
C SER A 630 -15.82 -10.24 -2.92
N PHE A 631 -16.95 -10.48 -3.58
CA PHE A 631 -17.68 -11.73 -3.40
C PHE A 631 -16.89 -12.95 -3.93
N ILE A 632 -16.09 -12.74 -4.97
CA ILE A 632 -15.26 -13.79 -5.57
C ILE A 632 -13.95 -13.97 -4.78
N SER A 633 -13.22 -12.90 -4.49
CA SER A 633 -11.83 -12.99 -4.04
C SER A 633 -11.55 -12.46 -2.63
N ALA A 634 -12.52 -11.81 -1.98
CA ALA A 634 -12.34 -11.20 -0.65
C ALA A 634 -13.66 -11.16 0.16
N ASN A 635 -14.42 -12.27 0.17
CA ASN A 635 -15.80 -12.30 0.65
C ASN A 635 -15.93 -12.13 2.18
N ARG A 636 -14.80 -12.15 2.89
CA ARG A 636 -14.68 -11.94 4.33
C ARG A 636 -13.36 -11.25 4.67
N PHE A 637 -13.33 -10.60 5.83
CA PHE A 637 -12.15 -9.87 6.30
C PHE A 637 -11.53 -10.63 7.48
N GLY A 638 -10.50 -11.43 7.18
CA GLY A 638 -9.89 -12.34 8.15
C GLY A 638 -10.51 -13.74 8.12
N SER A 639 -10.52 -14.43 9.26
CA SER A 639 -10.95 -15.83 9.33
C SER A 639 -12.47 -16.03 9.48
N LYS A 640 -13.24 -14.94 9.63
CA LYS A 640 -14.68 -14.97 9.86
C LYS A 640 -15.37 -13.90 9.02
N LEU A 641 -16.69 -14.07 8.82
CA LEU A 641 -17.53 -13.00 8.33
C LEU A 641 -17.47 -11.81 9.30
N TYR A 642 -17.58 -10.61 8.75
CA TYR A 642 -17.77 -9.43 9.58
C TYR A 642 -19.15 -9.53 10.26
N ALA A 643 -19.18 -9.21 11.56
CA ALA A 643 -20.40 -9.14 12.34
C ALA A 643 -20.54 -7.74 12.94
N ASP A 644 -21.74 -7.19 12.89
CA ASP A 644 -22.04 -5.94 13.59
C ASP A 644 -22.22 -6.16 15.11
N ASN A 645 -22.47 -5.07 15.83
CA ASN A 645 -22.66 -5.13 17.28
C ASN A 645 -23.90 -5.90 17.72
N GLU A 646 -24.84 -6.18 16.82
CA GLU A 646 -26.02 -7.01 17.07
C GLU A 646 -25.74 -8.49 16.77
N GLY A 647 -24.54 -8.81 16.30
CA GLY A 647 -24.10 -10.16 15.95
C GLY A 647 -24.59 -10.61 14.57
N LYS A 648 -25.14 -9.71 13.75
CA LYS A 648 -25.56 -10.02 12.38
C LYS A 648 -24.33 -10.11 11.48
N GLU A 649 -24.20 -11.21 10.76
CA GLU A 649 -23.06 -11.48 9.88
C GLU A 649 -23.28 -10.94 8.46
N TYR A 650 -22.18 -10.60 7.79
CA TYR A 650 -22.21 -10.06 6.44
C TYR A 650 -21.13 -10.67 5.55
N ILE A 651 -21.48 -10.84 4.27
CA ILE A 651 -20.61 -11.32 3.18
C ILE A 651 -20.29 -10.13 2.27
N ALA A 652 -19.00 -9.89 2.03
CA ALA A 652 -18.55 -8.74 1.25
C ALA A 652 -18.97 -8.89 -0.21
N MET A 653 -19.57 -7.84 -0.77
CA MET A 653 -20.01 -7.78 -2.17
C MET A 653 -19.78 -6.41 -2.77
N GLY A 654 -19.19 -6.37 -3.96
CA GLY A 654 -18.99 -5.16 -4.72
C GLY A 654 -17.59 -5.07 -5.33
N LEU A 655 -17.34 -3.95 -5.98
CA LEU A 655 -16.05 -3.66 -6.59
C LEU A 655 -15.11 -3.10 -5.52
N GLU A 656 -13.91 -3.65 -5.47
CA GLU A 656 -12.83 -3.19 -4.61
C GLU A 656 -11.56 -2.95 -5.40
N TYR A 657 -10.71 -2.10 -4.83
CA TYR A 657 -9.41 -1.76 -5.36
C TYR A 657 -8.31 -2.16 -4.38
N SER A 658 -7.31 -2.90 -4.84
CA SER A 658 -6.10 -3.20 -4.08
C SER A 658 -5.13 -2.02 -4.15
N MET A 659 -4.81 -1.43 -3.02
CA MET A 659 -4.00 -0.21 -2.94
C MET A 659 -2.51 -0.51 -2.94
N ARG A 660 -1.74 0.18 -3.79
CA ARG A 660 -0.28 0.13 -3.73
C ARG A 660 0.21 1.02 -2.59
N HIS A 661 1.17 0.48 -1.83
CA HIS A 661 1.88 1.16 -0.76
C HIS A 661 1.01 1.79 0.32
N TYR A 662 -0.07 1.11 0.69
CA TYR A 662 -0.91 1.50 1.81
C TYR A 662 -1.46 0.26 2.50
N ALA A 663 -0.76 -0.18 3.54
CA ALA A 663 -1.15 -1.28 4.41
C ALA A 663 -0.88 -0.99 5.90
N PRO A 664 -1.17 0.23 6.41
CA PRO A 664 -0.98 0.52 7.83
C PRO A 664 -1.93 -0.31 8.71
N ILE A 665 -1.64 -0.39 10.01
CA ILE A 665 -2.50 -1.14 10.96
C ILE A 665 -3.82 -0.41 11.27
N GLY A 666 -4.61 -0.99 12.21
CA GLY A 666 -5.90 -0.45 12.64
C GLY A 666 -5.88 1.04 12.97
N GLY A 667 -7.00 1.71 12.65
CA GLY A 667 -7.16 3.17 12.68
C GLY A 667 -7.15 3.82 11.29
N ALA A 668 -6.49 3.21 10.29
CA ALA A 668 -6.54 3.66 8.90
C ALA A 668 -7.87 3.37 8.18
N SER A 669 -8.66 2.44 8.72
CA SER A 669 -10.01 2.13 8.24
C SER A 669 -10.85 3.41 8.11
N GLY A 670 -11.36 3.67 6.91
CA GLY A 670 -12.20 4.81 6.57
C GLY A 670 -11.44 5.91 5.82
N SER A 671 -10.14 5.71 5.58
CA SER A 671 -9.34 6.63 4.77
C SER A 671 -9.92 6.77 3.36
N SER A 672 -10.12 8.00 2.91
CA SER A 672 -10.55 8.28 1.55
C SER A 672 -9.45 7.98 0.54
N VAL A 673 -9.81 7.37 -0.59
CA VAL A 673 -8.96 7.25 -1.78
C VAL A 673 -9.43 8.27 -2.81
N ARG A 674 -8.50 9.13 -3.26
CA ARG A 674 -8.82 10.29 -4.11
C ARG A 674 -7.90 10.39 -5.32
N THR A 675 -8.38 10.98 -6.40
CA THR A 675 -7.55 11.39 -7.54
C THR A 675 -6.80 12.70 -7.26
N GLN A 676 -5.83 13.04 -8.11
CA GLN A 676 -5.17 14.36 -8.13
C GLN A 676 -6.17 15.54 -8.23
N ASN A 677 -7.34 15.30 -8.82
CA ASN A 677 -8.43 16.27 -8.98
C ASN A 677 -9.36 16.37 -7.76
N ASN A 678 -9.00 15.74 -6.64
CA ASN A 678 -9.81 15.63 -5.43
C ASN A 678 -11.15 14.90 -5.65
N GLU A 679 -11.17 13.95 -6.59
CA GLU A 679 -12.33 13.09 -6.83
C GLU A 679 -12.19 11.80 -6.02
N LEU A 680 -13.20 11.49 -5.21
CA LEU A 680 -13.30 10.28 -4.42
C LEU A 680 -13.63 9.09 -5.33
N VAL A 681 -12.89 7.99 -5.13
CA VAL A 681 -13.05 6.75 -5.90
C VAL A 681 -13.39 5.55 -5.03
N ALA A 682 -12.87 5.51 -3.79
CA ALA A 682 -13.07 4.41 -2.86
C ALA A 682 -12.83 4.82 -1.40
N VAL A 683 -13.20 3.94 -0.46
CA VAL A 683 -12.87 4.04 0.96
C VAL A 683 -12.05 2.83 1.40
N TYR A 684 -10.87 3.07 1.97
CA TYR A 684 -9.97 2.01 2.44
C TYR A 684 -10.53 1.31 3.68
N HIS A 685 -10.48 -0.02 3.76
CA HIS A 685 -11.12 -0.78 4.85
C HIS A 685 -10.30 -1.96 5.41
N VAL A 686 -9.51 -2.64 4.57
CA VAL A 686 -8.70 -3.81 4.97
C VAL A 686 -7.22 -3.53 4.75
N SER A 687 -6.41 -3.88 5.75
CA SER A 687 -4.95 -3.90 5.65
C SER A 687 -4.41 -5.32 5.74
N ASN A 688 -3.54 -5.71 4.81
CA ASN A 688 -2.80 -6.95 4.88
C ASN A 688 -1.30 -6.65 4.88
N THR A 689 -0.72 -6.54 6.08
CA THR A 689 0.70 -6.22 6.29
C THR A 689 1.65 -7.29 5.79
N PHE A 690 1.18 -8.53 5.57
CA PHE A 690 2.00 -9.60 4.98
C PHE A 690 2.06 -9.49 3.46
N ALA A 691 0.95 -9.08 2.83
CA ALA A 691 0.88 -8.82 1.40
C ALA A 691 1.35 -7.41 1.01
N HIS A 692 1.66 -6.54 1.99
CA HIS A 692 1.99 -5.13 1.82
C HIS A 692 1.00 -4.35 0.94
N THR A 693 -0.28 -4.71 1.05
CA THR A 693 -1.39 -4.07 0.34
C THR A 693 -2.66 -4.13 1.19
N GLY A 694 -3.68 -3.41 0.78
CA GLY A 694 -4.99 -3.43 1.40
C GLY A 694 -6.09 -3.16 0.39
N LEU A 695 -7.33 -3.30 0.82
CA LEU A 695 -8.50 -3.14 -0.05
C LEU A 695 -9.26 -1.86 0.27
N ALA A 696 -9.75 -1.22 -0.79
CA ALA A 696 -10.63 -0.07 -0.73
C ALA A 696 -11.91 -0.35 -1.49
N ALA A 697 -13.06 -0.13 -0.85
CA ALA A 697 -14.37 -0.35 -1.41
C ALA A 697 -14.72 0.79 -2.38
N ALA A 698 -14.97 0.47 -3.65
CA ALA A 698 -15.32 1.46 -4.65
C ALA A 698 -16.72 2.03 -4.38
N PHE A 699 -16.88 3.35 -4.51
CA PHE A 699 -18.19 3.99 -4.31
C PHE A 699 -19.21 3.65 -5.39
N ARG A 700 -18.75 3.17 -6.54
CA ARG A 700 -19.57 2.87 -7.71
C ARG A 700 -19.04 1.66 -8.46
N SER A 701 -19.97 0.90 -9.05
CA SER A 701 -19.73 -0.17 -9.99
C SER A 701 -20.76 -0.10 -11.11
N GLU A 702 -20.32 -0.15 -12.37
CA GLU A 702 -21.19 -0.27 -13.54
C GLU A 702 -21.79 -1.68 -13.69
N GLY A 703 -21.28 -2.64 -12.91
CA GLY A 703 -21.60 -4.06 -12.98
C GLY A 703 -20.74 -4.81 -14.01
N PHE A 704 -20.55 -6.11 -13.79
CA PHE A 704 -19.84 -6.99 -14.72
C PHE A 704 -20.62 -8.28 -14.93
N ASP A 705 -20.92 -8.60 -16.19
CA ASP A 705 -21.60 -9.83 -16.57
C ASP A 705 -20.57 -10.95 -16.77
N TYR A 706 -20.62 -11.95 -15.91
CA TYR A 706 -19.77 -13.14 -15.97
C TYR A 706 -20.28 -14.19 -16.96
N LYS A 707 -21.27 -13.86 -17.81
CA LYS A 707 -21.82 -14.75 -18.86
C LYS A 707 -22.22 -16.13 -18.31
N GLY A 708 -22.77 -16.15 -17.09
CA GLY A 708 -23.19 -17.36 -16.41
C GLY A 708 -22.07 -18.22 -15.80
N LEU A 709 -20.81 -17.78 -15.83
CA LEU A 709 -19.67 -18.52 -15.22
C LEU A 709 -19.90 -18.82 -13.72
N PHE A 710 -20.56 -17.89 -13.02
CA PHE A 710 -20.93 -18.03 -11.61
C PHE A 710 -22.46 -18.19 -11.43
N GLY A 711 -23.12 -18.85 -12.38
CA GLY A 711 -24.58 -19.02 -12.37
C GLY A 711 -25.30 -17.68 -12.53
N GLN A 712 -26.16 -17.34 -11.56
CA GLN A 712 -26.89 -16.06 -11.57
C GLN A 712 -26.10 -14.88 -10.99
N TYR A 713 -24.92 -15.13 -10.43
CA TYR A 713 -24.10 -14.08 -9.84
C TYR A 713 -23.38 -13.26 -10.93
N ASN A 714 -23.53 -11.95 -10.82
CA ASN A 714 -22.80 -10.92 -11.57
C ASN A 714 -22.31 -9.88 -10.58
N LEU A 715 -21.18 -9.22 -10.87
CA LEU A 715 -20.74 -8.09 -10.06
C LEU A 715 -21.85 -7.02 -10.11
N PRO A 716 -22.40 -6.59 -8.96
CA PRO A 716 -23.58 -5.75 -8.93
C PRO A 716 -23.30 -4.35 -9.49
N GLN A 717 -24.31 -3.76 -10.14
CA GLN A 717 -24.33 -2.35 -10.50
C GLN A 717 -24.91 -1.51 -9.34
N TYR A 718 -24.13 -0.57 -8.83
CA TYR A 718 -24.51 0.27 -7.70
C TYR A 718 -23.76 1.61 -7.68
N ASP A 719 -24.34 2.60 -6.99
CA ASP A 719 -23.68 3.84 -6.60
C ASP A 719 -24.04 4.14 -5.14
N LEU A 720 -23.06 4.08 -4.23
CA LEU A 720 -23.30 4.24 -2.80
C LEU A 720 -23.72 5.66 -2.40
N ILE A 721 -23.48 6.64 -3.26
CA ILE A 721 -23.72 8.06 -2.99
C ILE A 721 -25.05 8.50 -3.60
N TYR A 722 -25.14 8.47 -4.93
CA TYR A 722 -26.28 8.94 -5.71
C TYR A 722 -27.35 7.86 -5.89
N GLY A 723 -27.00 6.58 -5.82
CA GLY A 723 -27.88 5.46 -6.11
C GLY A 723 -28.21 5.31 -7.60
N GLY A 724 -29.27 4.57 -7.90
CA GLY A 724 -29.77 4.37 -9.27
C GLY A 724 -29.22 3.12 -9.97
N GLY A 725 -28.40 2.32 -9.30
CA GLY A 725 -27.98 1.01 -9.84
C GLY A 725 -29.12 0.01 -9.84
N LYS A 726 -29.22 -0.81 -10.89
CA LYS A 726 -30.31 -1.79 -11.07
C LYS A 726 -30.34 -2.88 -9.99
N ASP A 727 -29.19 -3.18 -9.38
CA ASP A 727 -29.07 -4.25 -8.37
C ASP A 727 -29.18 -3.70 -6.94
N GLN A 728 -29.32 -2.37 -6.78
CA GLN A 728 -29.20 -1.66 -5.51
C GLN A 728 -30.57 -1.21 -4.97
N LYS A 729 -30.83 -1.46 -3.67
CA LYS A 729 -32.04 -0.97 -2.99
C LYS A 729 -31.86 0.37 -2.27
N ASN A 730 -30.68 0.64 -1.69
CA ASN A 730 -30.43 1.86 -0.90
C ASN A 730 -29.07 2.52 -1.19
N SER A 731 -28.97 3.83 -0.95
CA SER A 731 -27.76 4.67 -1.08
C SER A 731 -27.78 5.78 -0.02
N TYR A 732 -26.70 6.56 0.09
CA TYR A 732 -26.66 7.75 0.94
C TYR A 732 -27.81 8.73 0.62
N ARG A 733 -28.00 9.12 -0.65
CA ARG A 733 -29.11 9.99 -1.08
C ARG A 733 -30.48 9.45 -0.64
N LYS A 734 -30.75 8.17 -0.92
CA LYS A 734 -32.01 7.51 -0.56
C LYS A 734 -32.22 7.46 0.95
N SER A 735 -31.13 7.26 1.71
CA SER A 735 -31.17 7.24 3.18
C SER A 735 -31.47 8.60 3.77
N LEU A 736 -30.85 9.67 3.24
CA LEU A 736 -31.22 11.05 3.59
C LEU A 736 -32.69 11.32 3.28
N LYS A 737 -33.17 10.92 2.11
CA LYS A 737 -34.58 11.12 1.70
C LYS A 737 -35.54 10.46 2.68
N LYS A 738 -35.20 9.25 3.13
CA LYS A 738 -36.00 8.51 4.11
C LYS A 738 -35.95 9.17 5.50
N LEU A 739 -34.77 9.56 5.95
CA LEU A 739 -34.55 10.11 7.30
C LEU A 739 -35.17 11.51 7.47
N TYR A 740 -35.10 12.33 6.41
CA TYR A 740 -35.56 13.72 6.40
C TYR A 740 -36.78 13.92 5.52
N LYS A 741 -37.63 12.90 5.45
CA LYS A 741 -38.89 12.94 4.71
C LYS A 741 -39.68 14.19 5.10
N ASP A 742 -40.27 14.86 4.10
CA ASP A 742 -41.12 16.04 4.24
C ASP A 742 -40.40 17.32 4.76
N GLN A 743 -39.09 17.27 5.02
CA GLN A 743 -38.29 18.43 5.45
C GLN A 743 -37.63 19.20 4.29
N GLY A 744 -37.71 18.66 3.06
CA GLY A 744 -37.18 19.33 1.86
C GLY A 744 -35.68 19.64 1.92
N ILE A 745 -34.90 18.82 2.63
CA ILE A 745 -33.48 19.11 2.84
C ILE A 745 -32.71 19.15 1.52
N LYS A 746 -31.73 20.04 1.46
CA LYS A 746 -30.74 20.15 0.38
C LYS A 746 -29.35 20.11 0.97
N THR A 747 -28.42 19.50 0.25
CA THR A 747 -27.03 19.38 0.67
C THR A 747 -26.10 19.90 -0.42
N ASN A 748 -24.80 19.99 -0.15
CA ASN A 748 -23.83 20.41 -1.15
C ASN A 748 -23.78 19.43 -2.34
N LEU A 749 -23.94 18.12 -2.09
CA LEU A 749 -24.01 17.11 -3.16
C LEU A 749 -25.38 17.08 -3.85
N PHE A 750 -26.46 17.39 -3.13
CA PHE A 750 -27.85 17.32 -3.62
C PHE A 750 -28.53 18.69 -3.59
N LYS A 751 -28.01 19.64 -4.37
CA LYS A 751 -28.47 21.04 -4.39
C LYS A 751 -29.92 21.18 -4.89
N ASP A 752 -30.31 20.29 -5.79
CA ASP A 752 -31.65 20.29 -6.41
C ASP A 752 -32.66 19.40 -5.66
N GLY A 753 -32.25 18.82 -4.52
CA GLY A 753 -33.05 17.92 -3.70
C GLY A 753 -32.68 16.44 -3.87
N LEU A 754 -33.39 15.57 -3.17
CA LEU A 754 -33.06 14.16 -3.00
C LEU A 754 -33.87 13.22 -3.90
N ASP A 755 -34.64 13.72 -4.87
CA ASP A 755 -35.46 12.90 -5.77
C ASP A 755 -34.63 12.21 -6.88
N ASP A 756 -35.16 11.12 -7.44
CA ASP A 756 -34.44 10.30 -8.43
C ASP A 756 -34.22 11.04 -9.76
N ASP A 757 -35.16 11.91 -10.15
CA ASP A 757 -35.05 12.76 -11.34
C ASP A 757 -33.93 13.80 -11.22
N LYS A 758 -33.55 14.16 -9.99
CA LYS A 758 -32.50 15.13 -9.64
C LYS A 758 -31.09 14.55 -9.60
N ILE A 759 -30.90 13.25 -9.84
CA ILE A 759 -29.55 12.68 -9.96
C ILE A 759 -28.85 13.35 -11.16
N PRO A 760 -27.62 13.89 -11.01
CA PRO A 760 -26.91 14.51 -12.11
C PRO A 760 -26.67 13.51 -13.27
N PRO A 761 -26.76 13.94 -14.54
CA PRO A 761 -26.70 13.03 -15.69
C PRO A 761 -25.48 12.11 -15.70
N GLN A 762 -24.32 12.60 -15.29
CA GLN A 762 -23.07 11.83 -15.25
C GLN A 762 -23.07 10.68 -14.22
N PHE A 763 -23.95 10.71 -13.21
CA PHE A 763 -24.08 9.64 -12.22
C PHE A 763 -25.25 8.69 -12.52
N LYS A 764 -26.08 9.00 -13.53
CA LYS A 764 -27.12 8.06 -13.99
C LYS A 764 -26.45 6.91 -14.75
N PHE A 765 -26.82 5.68 -14.42
CA PHE A 765 -26.43 4.54 -15.24
C PHE A 765 -27.16 4.65 -16.57
N THR A 766 -26.42 4.64 -17.67
CA THR A 766 -27.03 4.45 -18.99
C THR A 766 -27.63 3.06 -19.01
N GLN A 767 -28.88 2.93 -19.48
CA GLN A 767 -29.39 1.61 -19.85
C GLN A 767 -28.44 1.08 -20.92
N THR A 768 -27.71 0.02 -20.63
CA THR A 768 -26.86 -0.63 -21.62
C THR A 768 -27.78 -0.98 -22.81
N PRO A 769 -27.49 -0.51 -24.04
CA PRO A 769 -28.06 -1.16 -25.19
C PRO A 769 -27.67 -2.63 -25.07
N THR A 770 -28.65 -3.53 -25.09
CA THR A 770 -28.38 -4.95 -25.35
C THR A 770 -27.41 -5.04 -26.51
N ASN A 771 -26.20 -5.53 -26.28
CA ASN A 771 -25.18 -5.71 -27.30
C ASN A 771 -25.76 -6.58 -28.42
N THR A 772 -26.25 -5.96 -29.48
CA THR A 772 -26.38 -6.61 -30.78
C THR A 772 -24.99 -6.69 -31.37
N ASN A 773 -24.49 -7.93 -31.47
CA ASN A 773 -23.30 -8.38 -32.18
C ASN A 773 -22.81 -7.46 -33.31
N LYS A 774 -21.49 -7.25 -33.35
CA LYS A 774 -20.67 -7.52 -34.54
C LYS A 774 -19.22 -7.77 -34.16
#